data_AF-A0A2V5NR71-F1
#
_entry.id   AF-A0A2V5NR71-F1
#
_cell.length_a   1.000
_cell.length_b   1.000
_cell.length_c   1.000
_cell.angle_alpha   90.00
_cell.angle_beta   90.00
_cell.angle_gamma   90.00
#
_symmetry.space_group_name_H-M   'P 1'
#
loop_
_entity.id
_entity.type
_entity.pdbx_description
1 polymer ?
#
loop_
_entity_poly.entity_id
_entity_poly.type
_entity_poly.pdbx_seq_one_letter_code
_entity_poly.pdbx_strand_id
1 'polypeptide(L)'
;MARCAEFLAALSLRCANSSVPLSPHWIRRMTTIHDEIDNWLAADLHGELSENERSVLHTHLVDCATCRKTHQETKTMNKILEETLAQEKPDLRFEHRMLSRFRSRIPQRSGLVKSLVDVMRLRAVQITAVAAILLALIQVGRMITGERANMLRGREGYANEELFRQQRSQVASGVGRAGGLDKSDELAAGRSKDLAIKAPPPSLPASRPDFHENAKTPSTTVAQGKVAQPEVTEMPGVFAAPENFARAEAAEQKPAETPAPASANRKLIRNATVQLEILSFDDALQKITAFANEQHGYVATTDSQKQSNGKLRGEVVVKILPENLDPFLQKLRGLGELKNQTLGTEDVTKAYFDTDARLKNAHVMEQRLIDMLKMKTGKVSDLLQVEKELGRVREDIEKMKGDLKYWDSQVQFATVTVSLAEKDMEEPAAFLLKERAQLSLYAPDVEKIYNDIKALASPKVQITNAQLNRDYSGRVSATMSMLIAPEESDAVIGRVKGFGRVENFQMQTQRIAQGGSGISENAKTKRDKVELNISVSREEQEQALQQTSLRIRTSSVDEKAKELRALAEKQGGRVRNSTFNRDPDGRELANVWLRVPMKNYFSLMQSLNSLGKVENASVQRQDRTDAQIDEASAPADVSIQVYSQGNIISHETGLLATLRRTLAQSAGAIMWSLRMIGVAIAFLAPWAIALIALIWITRHIIRTNR
;
A
#
# COMPACT_ATOMS: atom_id res chain seq x y z
N MET A 1 30.23 -26.81 -2.91
CA MET A 1 29.07 -26.75 -1.98
C MET A 1 28.60 -28.16 -1.58
N ALA A 2 29.46 -29.00 -0.97
CA ALA A 2 29.08 -30.37 -0.58
C ALA A 2 28.73 -30.49 0.92
N ARG A 3 29.53 -29.87 1.80
CA ARG A 3 29.46 -30.05 3.26
C ARG A 3 28.28 -29.38 3.98
N CYS A 4 27.43 -28.61 3.29
CA CYS A 4 26.23 -28.02 3.89
C CYS A 4 25.02 -28.97 3.87
N ALA A 5 24.99 -29.95 2.96
CA ALA A 5 23.88 -30.90 2.87
C ALA A 5 23.90 -31.93 4.01
N GLU A 6 25.08 -32.43 4.37
CA GLU A 6 25.28 -33.45 5.40
C GLU A 6 24.85 -32.95 6.80
N PHE A 7 25.08 -31.67 7.09
CA PHE A 7 24.72 -31.08 8.39
C PHE A 7 23.20 -30.95 8.61
N LEU A 8 22.43 -30.67 7.55
CA LEU A 8 20.96 -30.61 7.62
C LEU A 8 20.34 -32.01 7.76
N ALA A 9 20.91 -33.03 7.11
CA ALA A 9 20.50 -34.42 7.28
C ALA A 9 20.82 -34.97 8.68
N ALA A 10 21.90 -34.50 9.31
CA ALA A 10 22.30 -34.93 10.65
C ALA A 10 21.38 -34.43 11.78
N LEU A 11 20.73 -33.26 11.61
CA LEU A 11 19.77 -32.75 12.60
C LEU A 11 18.42 -33.46 12.51
N SER A 12 17.89 -33.73 11.31
CA SER A 12 16.56 -34.33 11.15
C SER A 12 16.46 -35.76 11.70
N LEU A 13 17.57 -36.53 11.71
CA LEU A 13 17.59 -37.90 12.24
C LEU A 13 17.58 -38.00 13.77
N ARG A 14 17.93 -36.94 14.52
CA ARG A 14 18.04 -37.03 16.00
C ARG A 14 16.71 -36.89 16.76
N CYS A 15 15.64 -36.49 16.10
CA CYS A 15 14.30 -36.37 16.70
C CYS A 15 13.35 -37.53 16.35
N ALA A 16 13.85 -38.65 15.80
CA ALA A 16 13.03 -39.79 15.39
C ALA A 16 12.70 -40.80 16.52
N ASN A 17 13.32 -40.68 17.71
CA ASN A 17 13.24 -41.66 18.80
C ASN A 17 12.50 -41.13 20.05
N SER A 18 11.26 -40.68 19.89
CA SER A 18 10.29 -40.60 21.01
C SER A 18 8.88 -40.96 20.52
N SER A 19 8.35 -42.09 21.01
CA SER A 19 7.16 -42.73 20.44
C SER A 19 5.86 -42.25 21.08
N VAL A 20 5.34 -41.10 20.66
CA VAL A 20 3.96 -40.64 20.96
C VAL A 20 3.34 -40.05 19.68
N PRO A 21 2.17 -40.55 19.22
CA PRO A 21 1.52 -40.03 18.01
C PRO A 21 0.78 -38.70 18.29
N LEU A 22 1.50 -37.58 18.15
CA LEU A 22 0.95 -36.24 18.31
C LEU A 22 0.20 -35.78 17.04
N SER A 23 -0.96 -35.14 17.22
CA SER A 23 -1.83 -34.79 16.09
C SER A 23 -1.21 -33.71 15.19
N PRO A 24 -1.42 -33.76 13.85
CA PRO A 24 -0.82 -32.79 12.93
C PRO A 24 -1.29 -31.35 13.17
N HIS A 25 -2.45 -31.16 13.81
CA HIS A 25 -2.95 -29.84 14.17
C HIS A 25 -2.24 -29.21 15.38
N TRP A 26 -1.58 -30.01 16.22
CA TRP A 26 -0.75 -29.54 17.34
C TRP A 26 0.63 -29.12 16.83
N ILE A 27 1.27 -29.95 16.01
CA ILE A 27 2.58 -29.66 15.37
C ILE A 27 2.51 -28.34 14.59
N ARG A 28 1.48 -28.16 13.75
CA ARG A 28 1.27 -26.91 12.98
C ARG A 28 0.99 -25.68 13.84
N ARG A 29 0.53 -25.84 15.09
CA ARG A 29 0.32 -24.74 16.04
C ARG A 29 1.60 -24.37 16.78
N MET A 30 2.48 -25.34 17.04
CA MET A 30 3.80 -25.06 17.62
C MET A 30 4.72 -24.32 16.65
N THR A 31 4.71 -24.66 15.36
CA THR A 31 5.52 -23.93 14.36
C THR A 31 5.10 -22.46 14.30
N THR A 32 3.80 -22.15 14.24
CA THR A 32 3.33 -20.76 14.21
C THR A 32 3.70 -19.94 15.45
N ILE A 33 3.76 -20.56 16.64
CA ILE A 33 4.19 -19.85 17.87
C ILE A 33 5.71 -19.65 17.88
N HIS A 34 6.49 -20.57 17.30
CA HIS A 34 7.93 -20.43 17.18
C HIS A 34 8.31 -19.34 16.16
N ASP A 35 7.63 -19.32 15.01
CA ASP A 35 7.88 -18.39 13.90
C ASP A 35 7.40 -16.95 14.23
N GLU A 36 6.38 -16.79 15.08
CA GLU A 36 5.82 -15.50 15.49
C GLU A 36 6.15 -15.13 16.96
N ILE A 37 7.14 -15.77 17.59
CA ILE A 37 7.33 -15.75 19.05
C ILE A 37 7.33 -14.34 19.64
N ASP A 38 8.01 -13.38 19.03
CA ASP A 38 8.13 -12.00 19.55
C ASP A 38 6.76 -11.30 19.70
N ASN A 39 5.79 -11.58 18.82
CA ASN A 39 4.43 -11.07 18.94
C ASN A 39 3.71 -11.65 20.17
N TRP A 40 3.90 -12.95 20.42
CA TRP A 40 3.32 -13.64 21.58
C TRP A 40 3.95 -13.18 22.89
N LEU A 41 5.26 -12.91 22.90
CA LEU A 41 5.95 -12.38 24.09
C LEU A 41 5.55 -10.92 24.38
N ALA A 42 5.34 -10.09 23.35
CA ALA A 42 4.82 -8.73 23.51
C ALA A 42 3.38 -8.73 24.07
N ALA A 43 2.51 -9.59 23.55
CA ALA A 43 1.14 -9.74 24.04
C ALA A 43 1.07 -10.33 25.47
N ASP A 44 2.01 -11.20 25.88
CA ASP A 44 2.15 -11.64 27.28
C ASP A 44 2.51 -10.47 28.20
N LEU A 45 3.48 -9.64 27.80
CA LEU A 45 3.95 -8.48 28.57
C LEU A 45 2.88 -7.41 28.76
N HIS A 46 2.05 -7.16 27.75
CA HIS A 46 0.94 -6.19 27.84
C HIS A 46 -0.37 -6.81 28.35
N GLY A 47 -0.40 -8.13 28.64
CA GLY A 47 -1.56 -8.83 29.17
C GLY A 47 -2.71 -9.01 28.16
N GLU A 48 -2.43 -8.89 26.86
CA GLU A 48 -3.42 -8.91 25.77
C GLU A 48 -3.84 -10.34 25.37
N LEU A 49 -3.01 -11.35 25.64
CA LEU A 49 -3.35 -12.77 25.42
C LEU A 49 -4.55 -13.21 26.27
N SER A 50 -5.45 -14.02 25.71
CA SER A 50 -6.50 -14.72 26.49
C SER A 50 -5.92 -15.84 27.37
N GLU A 51 -6.68 -16.33 28.35
CA GLU A 51 -6.25 -17.42 29.25
C GLU A 51 -5.82 -18.69 28.48
N ASN A 52 -6.55 -19.04 27.42
CA ASN A 52 -6.23 -20.16 26.54
C ASN A 52 -4.88 -19.94 25.83
N GLU A 53 -4.67 -18.77 25.24
CA GLU A 53 -3.42 -18.43 24.55
C GLU A 53 -2.22 -18.37 25.51
N ARG A 54 -2.38 -17.83 26.72
CA ARG A 54 -1.35 -17.87 27.77
C ARG A 54 -0.98 -19.30 28.14
N SER A 55 -1.95 -20.20 28.28
CA SER A 55 -1.70 -21.61 28.58
C SER A 55 -0.87 -22.30 27.48
N VAL A 56 -1.19 -22.03 26.20
CA VAL A 56 -0.50 -22.61 25.05
C VAL A 56 0.92 -22.03 24.92
N LEU A 57 1.10 -20.72 25.12
CA LEU A 57 2.42 -20.09 25.18
C LEU A 57 3.27 -20.67 26.32
N HIS A 58 2.69 -20.83 27.51
CA HIS A 58 3.39 -21.43 28.66
C HIS A 58 3.84 -22.86 28.36
N THR A 59 3.01 -23.70 27.71
CA THR A 59 3.42 -25.02 27.24
C THR A 59 4.59 -24.93 26.25
N HIS A 60 4.51 -24.06 25.23
CA HIS A 60 5.60 -23.88 24.26
C HIS A 60 6.92 -23.43 24.91
N LEU A 61 6.87 -22.59 25.94
CA LEU A 61 8.05 -22.15 26.69
C LEU A 61 8.66 -23.27 27.57
N VAL A 62 7.86 -24.26 28.00
CA VAL A 62 8.35 -25.48 28.67
C VAL A 62 9.05 -26.42 27.67
N ASP A 63 8.57 -26.50 26.43
CA ASP A 63 9.12 -27.39 25.40
C ASP A 63 10.32 -26.76 24.65
N CYS A 64 10.34 -25.44 24.44
CA CYS A 64 11.37 -24.73 23.68
C CYS A 64 12.32 -23.91 24.56
N ALA A 65 13.57 -24.37 24.69
CA ALA A 65 14.62 -23.67 25.43
C ALA A 65 14.99 -22.29 24.83
N THR A 66 14.96 -22.15 23.50
CA THR A 66 15.29 -20.89 22.81
C THR A 66 14.27 -19.81 23.13
N CYS A 67 12.98 -20.08 22.93
CA CYS A 67 11.90 -19.12 23.22
C CYS A 67 11.84 -18.73 24.70
N ARG A 68 12.17 -19.65 25.61
CA ARG A 68 12.31 -19.36 27.04
C ARG A 68 13.41 -18.35 27.34
N LYS A 69 14.56 -18.48 26.67
CA LYS A 69 15.64 -17.50 26.77
C LYS A 69 15.19 -16.13 26.25
N THR A 70 14.53 -16.09 25.07
CA THR A 70 13.96 -14.85 24.53
C THR A 70 12.98 -14.21 25.52
N HIS A 71 11.99 -14.95 26.05
CA HIS A 71 11.02 -14.42 27.03
C HIS A 71 11.67 -13.81 28.27
N GLN A 72 12.73 -14.44 28.77
CA GLN A 72 13.46 -13.96 29.93
C GLN A 72 14.30 -12.71 29.59
N GLU A 73 14.85 -12.61 28.39
CA GLU A 73 15.52 -11.42 27.85
C GLU A 73 14.53 -10.26 27.59
N THR A 74 13.34 -10.52 27.03
CA THR A 74 12.30 -9.49 26.88
C THR A 74 11.78 -9.01 28.23
N LYS A 75 11.64 -9.91 29.23
CA LYS A 75 11.23 -9.54 30.60
C LYS A 75 12.27 -8.73 31.34
N THR A 76 13.57 -9.04 31.23
CA THR A 76 14.62 -8.20 31.82
C THR A 76 14.76 -6.87 31.07
N MET A 77 14.66 -6.85 29.74
CA MET A 77 14.67 -5.62 28.96
C MET A 77 13.49 -4.69 29.30
N ASN A 78 12.27 -5.21 29.35
CA ASN A 78 11.10 -4.41 29.71
C ASN A 78 11.21 -3.88 31.14
N LYS A 79 11.61 -4.74 32.10
CA LYS A 79 11.88 -4.31 33.48
C LYS A 79 12.93 -3.19 33.56
N ILE A 80 14.03 -3.28 32.81
CA ILE A 80 15.06 -2.23 32.75
C ILE A 80 14.48 -0.94 32.14
N LEU A 81 13.66 -1.03 31.09
CA LEU A 81 12.99 0.13 30.49
C LEU A 81 12.02 0.79 31.46
N GLU A 82 11.23 0.02 32.22
CA GLU A 82 10.37 0.56 33.30
C GLU A 82 11.19 1.22 34.41
N GLU A 83 12.21 0.52 34.96
CA GLU A 83 13.05 1.07 36.05
C GLU A 83 13.85 2.30 35.63
N THR A 84 14.21 2.43 34.34
CA THR A 84 14.99 3.57 33.82
C THR A 84 14.11 4.74 33.35
N LEU A 85 12.98 4.47 32.69
CA LEU A 85 12.17 5.50 32.01
C LEU A 85 10.92 5.94 32.80
N ALA A 86 10.43 5.16 33.77
CA ALA A 86 9.22 5.54 34.52
C ALA A 86 9.39 6.83 35.37
N GLN A 87 10.62 7.28 35.61
CA GLN A 87 10.91 8.55 36.29
C GLN A 87 10.84 9.77 35.33
N GLU A 88 11.02 9.57 34.02
CA GLU A 88 11.12 10.65 33.04
C GLU A 88 9.79 10.92 32.34
N LYS A 89 8.89 11.63 33.04
CA LYS A 89 7.64 12.13 32.42
C LYS A 89 7.99 13.10 31.28
N PRO A 90 7.45 12.94 30.06
CA PRO A 90 7.76 13.80 28.94
C PRO A 90 7.33 15.25 29.19
N ASP A 91 8.11 16.20 28.67
CA ASP A 91 7.76 17.63 28.61
C ASP A 91 6.33 17.80 28.07
N LEU A 92 5.46 18.49 28.82
CA LEU A 92 4.08 18.76 28.40
C LEU A 92 4.01 19.45 27.03
N ARG A 93 5.02 20.26 26.66
CA ARG A 93 5.12 20.86 25.32
C ARG A 93 5.45 19.82 24.24
N PHE A 94 6.15 18.71 24.56
CA PHE A 94 6.36 17.60 23.64
C PHE A 94 5.05 16.87 23.32
N GLU A 95 4.26 16.52 24.33
CA GLU A 95 2.92 15.93 24.12
C GLU A 95 2.05 16.85 23.25
N HIS A 96 2.02 18.15 23.55
CA HIS A 96 1.25 19.12 22.76
C HIS A 96 1.76 19.25 21.31
N ARG A 97 3.07 19.16 21.05
CA ARG A 97 3.65 19.10 19.69
C ARG A 97 3.32 17.79 18.97
N MET A 98 3.25 16.67 19.68
CA MET A 98 2.95 15.35 19.12
C MET A 98 1.45 15.21 18.80
N LEU A 99 0.57 15.57 19.73
CA LEU A 99 -0.88 15.54 19.59
C LEU A 99 -1.38 16.52 18.52
N SER A 100 -0.76 17.71 18.38
CA SER A 100 -1.09 18.64 17.31
C SER A 100 -0.70 18.09 15.93
N ARG A 101 0.51 17.54 15.77
CA ARG A 101 0.93 16.85 14.52
C ARG A 101 0.10 15.61 14.19
N PHE A 102 -0.41 14.90 15.19
CA PHE A 102 -1.31 13.76 14.97
C PHE A 102 -2.71 14.24 14.52
N ARG A 103 -3.28 15.23 15.21
CA ARG A 103 -4.55 15.87 14.82
C ARG A 103 -4.50 16.54 13.44
N SER A 104 -3.34 17.02 12.99
CA SER A 104 -3.17 17.61 11.66
C SER A 104 -2.90 16.59 10.53
N ARG A 105 -2.69 15.30 10.85
CA ARG A 105 -2.54 14.22 9.86
C ARG A 105 -3.81 13.41 9.63
N ILE A 106 -4.79 13.49 10.53
CA ILE A 106 -6.12 12.92 10.30
C ILE A 106 -6.95 13.97 9.53
N PRO A 107 -7.34 13.72 8.26
CA PRO A 107 -8.21 14.65 7.54
C PRO A 107 -9.56 14.76 8.25
N GLN A 108 -10.05 15.98 8.48
CA GLN A 108 -11.37 16.19 9.05
C GLN A 108 -12.45 15.66 8.11
N ARG A 109 -12.96 14.46 8.39
CA ARG A 109 -14.22 14.01 7.80
C ARG A 109 -15.34 14.92 8.32
N SER A 110 -16.07 15.54 7.40
CA SER A 110 -17.17 16.45 7.67
C SER A 110 -18.28 15.79 8.49
N GLY A 111 -19.04 16.62 9.20
CA GLY A 111 -19.89 16.17 10.31
C GLY A 111 -21.03 15.24 9.92
N LEU A 112 -21.19 14.16 10.70
CA LEU A 112 -22.44 13.40 10.87
C LEU A 112 -22.40 12.48 12.10
N VAL A 113 -21.21 12.02 12.51
CA VAL A 113 -21.05 11.04 13.61
C VAL A 113 -21.38 11.61 15.00
N LYS A 114 -21.15 12.91 15.23
CA LYS A 114 -21.31 13.50 16.58
C LYS A 114 -22.77 13.53 17.07
N SER A 115 -23.76 13.64 16.17
CA SER A 115 -25.18 13.59 16.54
C SER A 115 -25.69 12.17 16.81
N LEU A 116 -25.00 11.14 16.32
CA LEU A 116 -25.43 9.73 16.47
C LEU A 116 -25.18 9.18 17.88
N VAL A 117 -24.07 9.57 18.51
CA VAL A 117 -23.67 9.11 19.86
C VAL A 117 -24.60 9.68 20.94
N ASP A 118 -24.91 10.98 20.87
CA ASP A 118 -25.79 11.63 21.86
C ASP A 118 -27.26 11.17 21.73
N VAL A 119 -27.74 10.87 20.52
CA VAL A 119 -29.10 10.35 20.29
C VAL A 119 -29.29 8.93 20.85
N MET A 120 -28.26 8.08 20.81
CA MET A 120 -28.35 6.73 21.38
C MET A 120 -28.52 6.72 22.90
N ARG A 121 -27.95 7.68 23.64
CA ARG A 121 -28.04 7.71 25.11
C ARG A 121 -29.44 8.03 25.65
N LEU A 122 -30.31 8.73 24.91
CA LEU A 122 -31.65 9.08 25.41
C LEU A 122 -32.70 7.97 25.19
N ARG A 123 -32.59 7.15 24.15
CA ARG A 123 -33.69 6.23 23.78
C ARG A 123 -33.76 4.93 24.58
N ALA A 124 -32.66 4.48 25.19
CA ALA A 124 -32.64 3.23 25.97
C ALA A 124 -33.62 3.24 27.16
N VAL A 125 -33.81 4.39 27.81
CA VAL A 125 -34.69 4.54 28.99
C VAL A 125 -36.17 4.68 28.62
N GLN A 126 -36.48 5.23 27.43
CA GLN A 126 -37.86 5.41 26.99
C GLN A 126 -38.46 4.15 26.35
N ILE A 127 -37.65 3.36 25.64
CA ILE A 127 -38.14 2.17 24.93
C ILE A 127 -38.56 1.06 25.91
N THR A 128 -37.86 0.88 27.03
CA THR A 128 -38.21 -0.11 28.06
C THR A 128 -39.55 0.19 28.73
N ALA A 129 -39.82 1.46 29.06
CA ALA A 129 -41.10 1.89 29.64
C ALA A 129 -42.27 1.65 28.67
N VAL A 130 -42.12 2.02 27.39
CA VAL A 130 -43.16 1.80 26.37
C VAL A 130 -43.39 0.31 26.09
N ALA A 131 -42.33 -0.50 26.05
CA ALA A 131 -42.44 -1.94 25.88
C ALA A 131 -43.19 -2.63 27.04
N ALA A 132 -42.93 -2.21 28.30
CA ALA A 132 -43.65 -2.71 29.46
C ALA A 132 -45.15 -2.37 29.42
N ILE A 133 -45.50 -1.13 29.05
CA ILE A 133 -46.90 -0.69 28.92
C ILE A 133 -47.61 -1.45 27.79
N LEU A 134 -46.96 -1.66 26.65
CA LEU A 134 -47.52 -2.45 25.54
C LEU A 134 -47.71 -3.93 25.92
N LEU A 135 -46.77 -4.54 26.65
CA LEU A 135 -46.92 -5.92 27.13
C LEU A 135 -48.06 -6.06 28.14
N ALA A 136 -48.24 -5.10 29.05
CA ALA A 136 -49.38 -5.06 29.95
C ALA A 136 -50.71 -4.96 29.21
N LEU A 137 -50.81 -4.08 28.20
CA LEU A 137 -52.00 -3.96 27.34
C LEU A 137 -52.29 -5.24 26.55
N ILE A 138 -51.25 -5.93 26.06
CA ILE A 138 -51.39 -7.23 25.37
C ILE A 138 -51.84 -8.34 26.32
N GLN A 139 -51.38 -8.36 27.58
CA GLN A 139 -51.85 -9.32 28.58
C GLN A 139 -53.30 -9.07 29.01
N VAL A 140 -53.69 -7.80 29.20
CA VAL A 140 -55.10 -7.43 29.45
C VAL A 140 -55.99 -7.83 28.26
N GLY A 141 -55.53 -7.59 27.03
CA GLY A 141 -56.21 -8.08 25.82
C GLY A 141 -56.44 -9.60 25.84
N ARG A 142 -55.39 -10.38 26.14
CA ARG A 142 -55.46 -11.86 26.20
C ARG A 142 -56.29 -12.42 27.36
N MET A 143 -56.60 -11.63 28.39
CA MET A 143 -57.58 -11.99 29.42
C MET A 143 -59.03 -11.67 29.02
N ILE A 144 -59.25 -10.74 28.10
CA ILE A 144 -60.59 -10.33 27.63
C ILE A 144 -61.02 -11.16 26.41
N THR A 145 -60.10 -11.50 25.50
CA THR A 145 -60.36 -12.37 24.34
C THR A 145 -59.90 -13.80 24.63
N GLY A 146 -60.81 -14.63 25.14
CA GLY A 146 -60.54 -15.99 25.63
C GLY A 146 -60.27 -17.06 24.55
N GLU A 147 -59.32 -16.81 23.65
CA GLU A 147 -58.98 -17.72 22.55
C GLU A 147 -57.76 -18.61 22.88
N ARG A 148 -57.95 -19.93 22.78
CA ARG A 148 -56.85 -20.91 22.82
C ARG A 148 -56.23 -21.06 21.43
N ALA A 149 -54.90 -21.18 21.38
CA ALA A 149 -54.16 -21.29 20.13
C ALA A 149 -54.43 -22.60 19.39
N ASN A 150 -54.35 -22.54 18.06
CA ASN A 150 -54.02 -23.67 17.19
C ASN A 150 -53.03 -23.20 16.13
N MET A 151 -52.02 -24.02 15.82
CA MET A 151 -51.13 -23.81 14.68
C MET A 151 -51.81 -24.25 13.37
N LEU A 152 -51.47 -23.64 12.23
CA LEU A 152 -51.27 -24.39 10.97
C LEU A 152 -50.49 -23.59 9.90
N ARG A 153 -49.22 -23.97 9.72
CA ARG A 153 -48.44 -24.12 8.46
C ARG A 153 -48.98 -23.47 7.16
N GLY A 154 -48.23 -22.52 6.56
CA GLY A 154 -48.48 -22.14 5.14
C GLY A 154 -47.65 -21.00 4.50
N ARG A 155 -46.59 -21.37 3.75
CA ARG A 155 -46.12 -20.78 2.45
C ARG A 155 -45.59 -19.32 2.33
N GLU A 156 -44.38 -19.21 1.75
CA GLU A 156 -43.74 -18.15 0.92
C GLU A 156 -44.01 -16.63 1.12
N GLY A 157 -42.95 -15.80 1.09
CA GLY A 157 -43.08 -14.41 0.62
C GLY A 157 -42.00 -13.39 1.05
N TYR A 158 -41.40 -12.71 0.06
CA TYR A 158 -40.84 -11.34 0.10
C TYR A 158 -39.84 -10.90 1.18
N ALA A 159 -38.57 -10.72 0.77
CA ALA A 159 -37.70 -9.64 1.24
C ALA A 159 -36.59 -9.34 0.20
N ASN A 160 -36.69 -8.22 -0.53
CA ASN A 160 -35.58 -7.49 -1.21
C ASN A 160 -36.11 -6.32 -2.07
N GLU A 161 -36.54 -5.21 -1.46
CA GLU A 161 -36.97 -4.00 -2.19
C GLU A 161 -36.42 -2.68 -1.58
N GLU A 162 -35.19 -2.69 -1.06
CA GLU A 162 -34.54 -1.48 -0.48
C GLU A 162 -33.27 -1.00 -1.20
N LEU A 163 -32.80 -1.71 -2.24
CA LEU A 163 -31.56 -1.36 -2.95
C LEU A 163 -31.69 -0.24 -4.00
N PHE A 164 -32.90 0.25 -4.30
CA PHE A 164 -33.16 1.15 -5.44
C PHE A 164 -33.41 2.63 -5.11
N ARG A 165 -33.22 3.07 -3.86
CA ARG A 165 -33.44 4.48 -3.46
C ARG A 165 -32.19 5.37 -3.41
N GLN A 166 -30.97 4.83 -3.37
CA GLN A 166 -29.77 5.62 -3.02
C GLN A 166 -28.93 6.09 -4.23
N GLN A 167 -29.30 5.74 -5.47
CA GLN A 167 -28.56 6.08 -6.70
C GLN A 167 -29.20 7.24 -7.52
N ARG A 168 -30.02 8.10 -6.90
CA ARG A 168 -30.79 9.16 -7.62
C ARG A 168 -30.59 10.58 -7.08
N SER A 169 -29.47 10.83 -6.40
CA SER A 169 -29.15 12.13 -5.78
C SER A 169 -27.72 12.63 -6.08
N GLN A 170 -27.23 12.40 -7.30
CA GLN A 170 -26.07 13.09 -7.88
C GLN A 170 -26.33 13.30 -9.39
N VAL A 171 -25.81 14.40 -9.95
CA VAL A 171 -26.18 15.00 -11.26
C VAL A 171 -27.54 15.72 -11.25
N ALA A 172 -27.56 16.92 -10.65
CA ALA A 172 -28.62 17.91 -10.76
C ALA A 172 -28.08 19.35 -10.63
N SER A 173 -27.08 19.72 -11.44
CA SER A 173 -26.50 21.07 -11.52
C SER A 173 -26.06 21.37 -12.95
N GLY A 174 -26.90 22.02 -13.73
CA GLY A 174 -26.64 22.38 -15.12
C GLY A 174 -27.77 23.25 -15.67
N VAL A 175 -27.53 24.56 -15.78
CA VAL A 175 -28.54 25.53 -16.22
C VAL A 175 -28.81 25.38 -17.71
N GLY A 176 -30.07 25.25 -18.10
CA GLY A 176 -30.46 25.17 -19.50
C GLY A 176 -30.50 26.53 -20.20
N ARG A 177 -30.28 26.52 -21.52
CA ARG A 177 -30.68 27.61 -22.43
C ARG A 177 -31.36 26.99 -23.65
N ALA A 178 -32.43 27.61 -24.13
CA ALA A 178 -33.36 27.01 -25.09
C ALA A 178 -33.01 27.33 -26.56
N GLY A 179 -33.63 26.57 -27.45
CA GLY A 179 -33.44 26.58 -28.91
C GLY A 179 -32.98 25.20 -29.39
N GLY A 180 -33.55 24.61 -30.43
CA GLY A 180 -34.70 25.02 -31.24
C GLY A 180 -34.86 23.99 -32.37
N LEU A 181 -36.07 23.58 -32.69
CA LEU A 181 -36.31 22.64 -33.79
C LEU A 181 -36.12 23.36 -35.13
N ASP A 182 -35.46 22.71 -36.08
CA ASP A 182 -36.00 22.66 -37.44
C ASP A 182 -35.58 21.37 -38.19
N LYS A 183 -36.22 21.11 -39.33
CA LYS A 183 -35.92 20.03 -40.28
C LYS A 183 -35.33 20.59 -41.56
N SER A 184 -34.45 19.81 -42.21
CA SER A 184 -34.32 19.75 -43.67
C SER A 184 -33.85 18.36 -44.09
N ASP A 185 -34.21 17.94 -45.30
CA ASP A 185 -33.86 16.65 -45.89
C ASP A 185 -32.80 16.77 -47.02
N GLU A 186 -32.40 15.61 -47.56
CA GLU A 186 -31.91 15.36 -48.93
C GLU A 186 -30.48 15.75 -49.42
N LEU A 187 -29.78 14.68 -49.81
CA LEU A 187 -29.12 14.43 -51.12
C LEU A 187 -27.69 14.89 -51.50
N ALA A 188 -26.99 13.87 -52.04
CA ALA A 188 -26.16 13.86 -53.26
C ALA A 188 -24.72 14.46 -53.28
N ALA A 189 -23.75 13.54 -53.18
CA ALA A 189 -22.72 13.22 -54.17
C ALA A 189 -21.96 14.34 -54.93
N GLY A 190 -20.62 14.35 -54.83
CA GLY A 190 -19.76 15.07 -55.78
C GLY A 190 -18.25 14.91 -55.54
N ARG A 191 -17.48 14.76 -56.63
CA ARG A 191 -16.00 14.94 -56.66
C ARG A 191 -15.70 16.46 -56.59
N SER A 192 -14.49 16.97 -56.35
CA SER A 192 -13.16 16.40 -56.65
C SER A 192 -12.00 17.13 -55.95
N LYS A 193 -10.92 16.39 -55.65
CA LYS A 193 -9.47 16.72 -55.79
C LYS A 193 -8.86 18.10 -55.42
N ASP A 194 -7.62 17.96 -54.94
CA ASP A 194 -6.46 18.88 -55.02
C ASP A 194 -6.49 20.23 -54.26
N LEU A 195 -5.70 20.33 -53.16
CA LEU A 195 -4.53 21.23 -53.11
C LEU A 195 -3.66 21.11 -51.83
N ALA A 196 -2.35 21.23 -52.06
CA ALA A 196 -1.26 21.74 -51.19
C ALA A 196 -1.15 21.40 -49.68
N ILE A 197 0.00 20.81 -49.34
CA ILE A 197 0.61 20.73 -48.00
C ILE A 197 0.85 22.13 -47.40
N LYS A 198 0.67 22.30 -46.08
CA LYS A 198 1.31 23.38 -45.31
C LYS A 198 1.65 22.94 -43.89
N ALA A 199 2.92 23.10 -43.50
CA ALA A 199 3.41 22.86 -42.14
C ALA A 199 3.47 24.16 -41.30
N PRO A 200 3.35 24.09 -39.96
CA PRO A 200 3.58 25.23 -39.07
C PRO A 200 5.07 25.46 -38.75
N PRO A 201 5.50 26.69 -38.40
CA PRO A 201 6.89 27.05 -38.14
C PRO A 201 7.33 26.88 -36.65
N PRO A 202 8.65 26.84 -36.34
CA PRO A 202 9.17 26.66 -34.98
C PRO A 202 9.71 27.93 -34.29
N SER A 203 9.40 28.09 -32.99
CA SER A 203 10.03 29.01 -32.01
C SER A 203 9.45 28.75 -30.61
N LEU A 204 10.02 29.16 -29.46
CA LEU A 204 11.41 29.35 -28.99
C LEU A 204 11.39 29.12 -27.44
N PRO A 205 12.50 28.74 -26.76
CA PRO A 205 12.44 28.20 -25.39
C PRO A 205 12.69 29.20 -24.24
N ALA A 206 12.31 28.74 -23.04
CA ALA A 206 12.75 29.14 -21.69
C ALA A 206 12.20 30.44 -21.04
N SER A 207 11.59 30.26 -19.86
CA SER A 207 11.77 31.07 -18.65
C SER A 207 11.21 30.34 -17.41
N ARG A 208 11.75 30.64 -16.22
CA ARG A 208 11.20 30.20 -14.91
C ARG A 208 10.35 31.33 -14.30
N PRO A 209 9.39 31.03 -13.41
CA PRO A 209 8.64 32.06 -12.67
C PRO A 209 9.38 32.51 -11.40
N ASP A 210 9.22 33.77 -11.03
CA ASP A 210 9.59 34.34 -9.73
C ASP A 210 8.45 35.18 -9.14
N PHE A 211 8.52 35.49 -7.84
CA PHE A 211 7.39 35.96 -7.03
C PHE A 211 7.15 37.48 -7.02
N HIS A 212 5.86 37.85 -6.87
CA HIS A 212 5.33 39.16 -6.47
C HIS A 212 4.28 38.93 -5.36
N GLU A 213 3.92 39.85 -4.44
CA GLU A 213 4.47 41.15 -4.00
C GLU A 213 3.65 41.62 -2.75
N ASN A 214 4.16 42.62 -2.01
CA ASN A 214 3.49 43.63 -1.13
C ASN A 214 3.92 43.65 0.36
N ALA A 215 3.99 44.79 1.08
CA ALA A 215 4.16 46.20 0.71
C ALA A 215 4.37 47.11 1.97
N LYS A 216 4.74 48.40 1.74
CA LYS A 216 4.60 49.62 2.60
C LYS A 216 5.68 49.97 3.67
N THR A 217 6.65 50.80 3.26
CA THR A 217 6.90 52.24 3.63
C THR A 217 6.57 52.79 5.04
N PRO A 218 7.18 53.92 5.52
CA PRO A 218 8.26 54.79 4.98
C PRO A 218 9.47 54.93 5.98
N SER A 219 10.55 55.72 5.82
CA SER A 219 10.69 57.13 5.38
C SER A 219 12.12 57.55 4.95
N THR A 220 12.15 58.50 3.99
CA THR A 220 13.05 59.67 3.76
C THR A 220 14.28 59.90 4.67
N THR A 221 15.45 60.41 4.21
CA THR A 221 15.85 61.13 2.95
C THR A 221 17.30 60.70 2.55
N VAL A 222 18.22 61.34 1.80
CA VAL A 222 18.50 62.69 1.23
C VAL A 222 18.97 62.55 -0.26
N ALA A 223 19.66 63.54 -0.85
CA ALA A 223 20.08 63.67 -2.26
C ALA A 223 21.60 63.36 -2.50
N GLN A 224 21.97 62.67 -3.60
CA GLN A 224 22.64 63.18 -4.85
C GLN A 224 24.12 63.62 -4.74
N GLY A 225 25.06 63.29 -5.65
CA GLY A 225 25.07 62.35 -6.79
C GLY A 225 26.10 62.68 -7.92
N LYS A 226 26.38 61.74 -8.87
CA LYS A 226 27.06 61.92 -10.21
C LYS A 226 28.58 62.29 -10.20
N VAL A 227 29.49 61.98 -11.17
CA VAL A 227 29.58 61.15 -12.42
C VAL A 227 30.95 60.39 -12.43
N ALA A 228 31.13 59.38 -13.30
CA ALA A 228 32.29 58.46 -13.40
C ALA A 228 33.41 58.82 -14.43
N GLN A 229 34.62 58.25 -14.22
CA GLN A 229 35.56 57.53 -15.17
C GLN A 229 35.98 58.13 -16.55
N PRO A 230 37.04 57.63 -17.27
CA PRO A 230 38.00 56.51 -17.02
C PRO A 230 39.53 56.85 -17.24
N GLU A 231 40.39 55.81 -17.39
CA GLU A 231 41.76 55.64 -17.97
C GLU A 231 42.42 56.77 -18.83
N VAL A 232 43.76 56.84 -19.09
CA VAL A 232 44.79 55.79 -19.34
C VAL A 232 46.25 56.19 -18.90
N THR A 233 47.26 55.38 -19.26
CA THR A 233 48.71 55.36 -18.90
C THR A 233 49.65 56.25 -19.75
N GLU A 234 50.77 56.77 -19.19
CA GLU A 234 52.20 56.67 -19.68
C GLU A 234 53.20 57.71 -19.04
N MET A 235 54.51 57.53 -19.30
CA MET A 235 55.70 58.26 -18.76
C MET A 235 56.35 59.16 -19.88
N PRO A 236 57.57 59.79 -19.81
CA PRO A 236 58.65 59.79 -18.78
C PRO A 236 59.46 61.12 -18.55
N GLY A 237 60.43 61.09 -17.62
CA GLY A 237 61.62 62.00 -17.55
C GLY A 237 61.49 63.27 -16.68
N VAL A 238 62.58 63.98 -16.30
CA VAL A 238 64.04 63.73 -16.43
C VAL A 238 64.85 64.66 -15.48
N PHE A 239 65.85 64.14 -14.73
CA PHE A 239 66.94 64.86 -14.00
C PHE A 239 66.51 65.84 -12.85
N ALA A 240 67.33 66.29 -11.88
CA ALA A 240 68.76 66.11 -11.56
C ALA A 240 69.03 66.03 -10.02
N ALA A 241 70.26 65.70 -9.61
CA ALA A 241 70.85 65.86 -8.25
C ALA A 241 71.83 67.07 -8.25
N PRO A 242 72.59 67.48 -7.19
CA PRO A 242 72.96 66.85 -5.89
C PRO A 242 72.58 67.74 -4.66
N GLU A 243 73.04 67.66 -3.39
CA GLU A 243 74.35 67.32 -2.77
C GLU A 243 74.28 66.58 -1.40
N ASN A 244 75.47 66.18 -0.92
CA ASN A 244 75.75 65.22 0.15
C ASN A 244 75.54 65.74 1.58
N PHE A 245 75.35 64.82 2.54
CA PHE A 245 76.10 64.85 3.81
C PHE A 245 76.33 63.46 4.43
N ALA A 246 77.58 63.24 4.85
CA ALA A 246 78.08 62.28 5.87
C ALA A 246 77.79 60.76 5.77
N ARG A 247 78.84 59.98 6.07
CA ARG A 247 78.92 58.51 6.07
C ARG A 247 79.21 58.01 7.48
N ALA A 248 78.65 56.86 7.86
CA ALA A 248 79.10 56.07 9.00
C ALA A 248 78.97 54.57 8.66
N GLU A 249 80.08 53.84 8.69
CA GLU A 249 80.10 52.37 8.57
C GLU A 249 80.12 51.73 9.96
N ALA A 250 79.47 50.56 10.10
CA ALA A 250 80.04 49.42 10.83
C ALA A 250 79.24 48.13 10.57
N ALA A 251 79.95 46.99 10.62
CA ALA A 251 79.46 45.62 10.83
C ALA A 251 78.45 45.04 9.81
N GLU A 252 78.97 44.21 8.90
CA GLU A 252 78.19 43.16 8.24
C GLU A 252 77.52 42.23 9.26
N GLN A 253 76.26 41.87 9.02
CA GLN A 253 75.69 40.63 9.57
C GLN A 253 75.31 39.70 8.42
N LYS A 254 76.15 38.67 8.25
CA LYS A 254 75.92 37.53 7.37
C LYS A 254 74.55 36.91 7.69
N PRO A 255 73.67 36.63 6.71
CA PRO A 255 72.40 35.97 6.98
C PRO A 255 72.64 34.65 7.72
N ALA A 256 72.04 34.50 8.90
CA ALA A 256 72.14 33.27 9.67
C ALA A 256 71.36 32.16 8.97
N GLU A 257 72.02 31.04 8.67
CA GLU A 257 71.33 29.82 8.26
C GLU A 257 70.44 29.35 9.42
N THR A 258 69.13 29.40 9.23
CA THR A 258 68.17 28.88 10.21
C THR A 258 68.45 27.40 10.47
N PRO A 259 68.77 26.99 11.71
CA PRO A 259 69.05 25.58 12.00
C PRO A 259 67.82 24.72 11.73
N ALA A 260 67.94 23.75 10.83
CA ALA A 260 66.93 22.73 10.63
C ALA A 260 67.10 21.60 11.67
N PRO A 261 66.31 21.63 12.76
CA PRO A 261 65.68 20.39 13.23
C PRO A 261 64.25 20.63 13.77
N ALA A 262 63.31 21.02 12.90
CA ALA A 262 61.89 21.23 13.26
C ALA A 262 60.92 20.14 12.75
N SER A 263 61.41 19.20 11.93
CA SER A 263 60.58 18.14 11.32
C SER A 263 60.35 16.93 12.25
N ALA A 264 61.35 16.55 13.04
CA ALA A 264 61.44 15.26 13.74
C ALA A 264 60.41 15.01 14.85
N ASN A 265 59.62 16.02 15.23
CA ASN A 265 58.62 15.91 16.31
C ASN A 265 57.22 16.40 15.89
N ARG A 266 56.93 16.45 14.58
CA ARG A 266 55.57 16.71 14.07
C ARG A 266 54.79 15.40 13.92
N LYS A 267 53.58 15.39 14.45
CA LYS A 267 52.61 14.27 14.31
C LYS A 267 51.72 14.57 13.10
N LEU A 268 52.14 14.08 11.94
CA LEU A 268 51.39 14.24 10.68
C LEU A 268 50.68 12.94 10.31
N ILE A 269 49.36 12.99 10.13
CA ILE A 269 48.57 11.89 9.57
C ILE A 269 48.50 12.11 8.06
N ARG A 270 48.82 11.09 7.25
CA ARG A 270 48.70 11.16 5.77
C ARG A 270 47.76 10.08 5.28
N ASN A 271 46.79 10.46 4.45
CA ASN A 271 45.81 9.56 3.86
C ASN A 271 45.67 9.82 2.36
N ALA A 272 45.46 8.77 1.57
CA ALA A 272 45.25 8.90 0.14
C ALA A 272 44.10 7.99 -0.32
N THR A 273 43.26 8.50 -1.22
CA THR A 273 42.27 7.71 -1.94
C THR A 273 42.60 7.75 -3.43
N VAL A 274 42.58 6.59 -4.07
CA VAL A 274 43.00 6.40 -5.46
C VAL A 274 41.95 5.57 -6.17
N GLN A 275 41.47 6.01 -7.34
CA GLN A 275 40.52 5.28 -8.18
C GLN A 275 41.18 4.97 -9.52
N LEU A 276 41.36 3.67 -9.81
CA LEU A 276 42.04 3.17 -11.01
C LEU A 276 41.11 2.24 -11.81
N GLU A 277 41.00 2.50 -13.12
CA GLU A 277 40.46 1.54 -14.07
C GLU A 277 41.60 0.65 -14.61
N ILE A 278 41.45 -0.66 -14.50
CA ILE A 278 42.52 -1.65 -14.71
C ILE A 278 42.10 -2.75 -15.70
N LEU A 279 43.06 -3.47 -16.27
CA LEU A 279 42.76 -4.57 -17.22
C LEU A 279 42.40 -5.89 -16.54
N SER A 280 42.97 -6.17 -15.36
CA SER A 280 42.67 -7.35 -14.55
C SER A 280 42.92 -7.08 -13.06
N PHE A 281 41.94 -7.42 -12.21
CA PHE A 281 42.01 -7.21 -10.77
C PHE A 281 43.10 -8.05 -10.09
N ASP A 282 43.26 -9.31 -10.48
CA ASP A 282 44.21 -10.23 -9.84
C ASP A 282 45.68 -9.82 -10.11
N ASP A 283 45.99 -9.39 -11.33
CA ASP A 283 47.30 -8.86 -11.71
C ASP A 283 47.61 -7.51 -11.02
N ALA A 284 46.62 -6.61 -10.95
CA ALA A 284 46.76 -5.36 -10.21
C ALA A 284 47.00 -5.60 -8.72
N LEU A 285 46.25 -6.51 -8.08
CA LEU A 285 46.40 -6.85 -6.66
C LEU A 285 47.79 -7.42 -6.34
N GLN A 286 48.33 -8.31 -7.20
CA GLN A 286 49.69 -8.83 -7.05
C GLN A 286 50.74 -7.71 -7.13
N LYS A 287 50.62 -6.80 -8.11
CA LYS A 287 51.54 -5.67 -8.28
C LYS A 287 51.45 -4.65 -7.14
N ILE A 288 50.25 -4.34 -6.65
CA ILE A 288 50.03 -3.49 -5.47
C ILE A 288 50.71 -4.09 -4.23
N THR A 289 50.55 -5.40 -4.03
CA THR A 289 51.18 -6.12 -2.90
C THR A 289 52.71 -6.07 -3.01
N ALA A 290 53.27 -6.27 -4.21
CA ALA A 290 54.71 -6.14 -4.45
C ALA A 290 55.22 -4.71 -4.17
N PHE A 291 54.54 -3.68 -4.69
CA PHE A 291 54.90 -2.28 -4.46
C PHE A 291 54.78 -1.87 -2.98
N ALA A 292 53.80 -2.40 -2.25
CA ALA A 292 53.66 -2.16 -0.82
C ALA A 292 54.87 -2.73 -0.05
N ASN A 293 55.21 -4.00 -0.29
CA ASN A 293 56.33 -4.68 0.36
C ASN A 293 57.68 -3.99 0.05
N GLU A 294 57.90 -3.61 -1.21
CA GLU A 294 59.11 -2.89 -1.66
C GLU A 294 59.28 -1.52 -0.98
N GLN A 295 58.19 -0.91 -0.53
CA GLN A 295 58.16 0.39 0.15
C GLN A 295 57.97 0.27 1.68
N HIS A 296 58.25 -0.91 2.23
CA HIS A 296 58.12 -1.26 3.66
C HIS A 296 56.70 -1.05 4.24
N GLY A 297 55.68 -1.14 3.37
CA GLY A 297 54.27 -1.23 3.74
C GLY A 297 53.72 -2.66 3.66
N TYR A 298 52.41 -2.79 3.90
CA TYR A 298 51.66 -4.03 3.79
C TYR A 298 50.20 -3.77 3.36
N VAL A 299 49.58 -4.76 2.71
CA VAL A 299 48.14 -4.74 2.44
C VAL A 299 47.41 -5.12 3.73
N ALA A 300 46.53 -4.24 4.22
CA ALA A 300 45.76 -4.43 5.44
C ALA A 300 44.38 -5.05 5.18
N THR A 301 43.73 -4.67 4.07
CA THR A 301 42.40 -5.17 3.67
C THR A 301 42.33 -5.30 2.15
N THR A 302 41.66 -6.35 1.67
CA THR A 302 41.23 -6.49 0.27
C THR A 302 39.78 -6.94 0.24
N ASP A 303 38.86 -6.09 -0.20
CA ASP A 303 37.51 -6.51 -0.65
C ASP A 303 37.51 -6.70 -2.18
N SER A 304 36.71 -7.64 -2.67
CA SER A 304 36.47 -7.80 -4.11
C SER A 304 35.08 -8.34 -4.40
N GLN A 305 34.46 -7.80 -5.44
CA GLN A 305 33.08 -8.10 -5.85
C GLN A 305 33.07 -8.41 -7.34
N LYS A 306 32.75 -9.66 -7.67
CA LYS A 306 32.63 -10.14 -9.05
C LYS A 306 31.22 -9.88 -9.57
N GLN A 307 31.12 -9.10 -10.64
CA GLN A 307 29.86 -8.84 -11.34
C GLN A 307 29.42 -10.04 -12.19
N SER A 308 28.15 -10.06 -12.58
CA SER A 308 27.54 -11.10 -13.43
C SER A 308 28.00 -11.09 -14.89
N ASN A 309 28.67 -10.02 -15.35
CA ASN A 309 29.44 -10.02 -16.61
C ASN A 309 30.85 -10.65 -16.46
N GLY A 310 31.22 -11.08 -15.25
CA GLY A 310 32.52 -11.70 -14.94
C GLY A 310 33.62 -10.70 -14.56
N LYS A 311 33.39 -9.39 -14.70
CA LYS A 311 34.34 -8.33 -14.33
C LYS A 311 34.44 -8.20 -12.80
N LEU A 312 35.58 -7.74 -12.32
CA LEU A 312 35.88 -7.50 -10.91
C LEU A 312 35.99 -6.01 -10.59
N ARG A 313 35.49 -5.64 -9.41
CA ARG A 313 35.88 -4.42 -8.69
C ARG A 313 36.30 -4.76 -7.27
N GLY A 314 37.00 -3.87 -6.59
CA GLY A 314 37.32 -4.05 -5.18
C GLY A 314 37.98 -2.84 -4.55
N GLU A 315 38.30 -2.97 -3.27
CA GLU A 315 39.00 -1.96 -2.49
C GLU A 315 40.20 -2.61 -1.79
N VAL A 316 41.39 -2.07 -2.03
CA VAL A 316 42.65 -2.51 -1.42
C VAL A 316 43.14 -1.41 -0.49
N VAL A 317 43.16 -1.67 0.81
CA VAL A 317 43.68 -0.74 1.82
C VAL A 317 45.12 -1.13 2.13
N VAL A 318 46.05 -0.25 1.82
CA VAL A 318 47.49 -0.42 2.02
C VAL A 318 47.97 0.52 3.12
N LYS A 319 48.79 0.01 4.04
CA LYS A 319 49.47 0.80 5.07
C LYS A 319 50.96 0.87 4.75
N ILE A 320 51.51 2.09 4.78
CA ILE A 320 52.87 2.38 4.29
C ILE A 320 53.53 3.44 5.18
N LEU A 321 54.87 3.47 5.23
CA LEU A 321 55.58 4.53 5.95
C LEU A 321 55.29 5.91 5.32
N PRO A 322 55.08 6.98 6.11
CA PRO A 322 54.70 8.30 5.59
C PRO A 322 55.69 8.93 4.60
N GLU A 323 56.98 8.61 4.70
CA GLU A 323 58.00 9.00 3.71
C GLU A 323 57.88 8.27 2.35
N ASN A 324 57.42 7.02 2.34
CA ASN A 324 57.35 6.19 1.13
C ASN A 324 56.00 6.29 0.40
N LEU A 325 55.06 7.07 0.95
CA LEU A 325 53.72 7.29 0.39
C LEU A 325 53.77 7.84 -1.04
N ASP A 326 54.52 8.92 -1.28
CA ASP A 326 54.51 9.61 -2.57
C ASP A 326 55.17 8.77 -3.70
N PRO A 327 56.30 8.06 -3.48
CA PRO A 327 56.81 7.06 -4.43
C PRO A 327 55.81 5.92 -4.73
N PHE A 328 55.13 5.39 -3.72
CA PHE A 328 54.13 4.34 -3.91
C PHE A 328 52.94 4.80 -4.77
N LEU A 329 52.44 6.02 -4.51
CA LEU A 329 51.38 6.64 -5.33
C LEU A 329 51.81 6.85 -6.79
N GLN A 330 53.10 7.12 -7.06
CA GLN A 330 53.61 7.17 -8.44
C GLN A 330 53.59 5.80 -9.11
N LYS A 331 53.98 4.71 -8.41
CA LYS A 331 53.93 3.35 -8.97
C LYS A 331 52.50 2.88 -9.25
N LEU A 332 51.54 3.20 -8.38
CA LEU A 332 50.12 2.86 -8.58
C LEU A 332 49.55 3.41 -9.90
N ARG A 333 49.95 4.62 -10.32
CA ARG A 333 49.52 5.23 -11.58
C ARG A 333 49.98 4.47 -12.83
N GLY A 334 50.97 3.57 -12.70
CA GLY A 334 51.43 2.70 -13.79
C GLY A 334 50.60 1.43 -13.99
N LEU A 335 49.59 1.17 -13.14
CA LEU A 335 48.79 -0.07 -13.17
C LEU A 335 47.53 0.02 -14.04
N GLY A 336 47.09 1.23 -14.38
CA GLY A 336 45.81 1.47 -15.05
C GLY A 336 45.54 2.95 -15.25
N GLU A 337 44.35 3.28 -15.75
CA GLU A 337 43.93 4.66 -15.96
C GLU A 337 43.45 5.29 -14.64
N LEU A 338 44.11 6.37 -14.22
CA LEU A 338 43.76 7.09 -12.99
C LEU A 338 42.49 7.93 -13.21
N LYS A 339 41.37 7.51 -12.63
CA LYS A 339 40.10 8.24 -12.68
C LYS A 339 40.02 9.35 -11.64
N ASN A 340 40.59 9.14 -10.46
CA ASN A 340 40.63 10.12 -9.38
C ASN A 340 41.80 9.82 -8.42
N GLN A 341 42.37 10.87 -7.83
CA GLN A 341 43.29 10.77 -6.68
C GLN A 341 43.06 11.95 -5.74
N THR A 342 42.83 11.66 -4.46
CA THR A 342 42.87 12.66 -3.38
C THR A 342 43.99 12.29 -2.41
N LEU A 343 44.74 13.29 -1.95
CA LEU A 343 45.80 13.15 -0.96
C LEU A 343 45.55 14.18 0.14
N GLY A 344 45.34 13.70 1.37
CA GLY A 344 45.21 14.52 2.57
C GLY A 344 46.46 14.44 3.44
N THR A 345 46.67 15.48 4.24
CA THR A 345 47.68 15.49 5.31
C THR A 345 47.17 16.40 6.42
N GLU A 346 47.07 15.86 7.63
CA GLU A 346 46.54 16.54 8.82
C GLU A 346 47.64 16.67 9.86
N ASP A 347 47.87 17.88 10.37
CA ASP A 347 48.85 18.15 11.43
C ASP A 347 48.16 18.10 12.80
N VAL A 348 48.26 16.94 13.46
CA VAL A 348 47.70 16.73 14.80
C VAL A 348 48.69 17.06 15.92
N THR A 349 49.87 17.62 15.61
CA THR A 349 50.96 17.88 16.58
C THR A 349 50.48 18.65 17.80
N LYS A 350 49.69 19.72 17.59
CA LYS A 350 49.15 20.53 18.69
C LYS A 350 48.15 19.76 19.55
N ALA A 351 47.23 19.02 18.94
CA ALA A 351 46.21 18.25 19.64
C ALA A 351 46.82 17.09 20.43
N TYR A 352 47.79 16.39 19.83
CA TYR A 352 48.54 15.32 20.47
C TYR A 352 49.24 15.79 21.75
N PHE A 353 50.00 16.89 21.70
CA PHE A 353 50.72 17.39 22.88
C PHE A 353 49.82 18.05 23.94
N ASP A 354 48.67 18.64 23.57
CA ASP A 354 47.66 19.09 24.54
C ASP A 354 47.07 17.88 25.31
N THR A 355 46.65 16.83 24.60
CA THR A 355 46.08 15.62 25.22
C THR A 355 47.11 14.89 26.08
N ASP A 356 48.38 14.78 25.67
CA ASP A 356 49.45 14.20 26.48
C ASP A 356 49.72 15.01 27.77
N ALA A 357 49.78 16.34 27.68
CA ALA A 357 49.93 17.20 28.85
C ALA A 357 48.72 17.10 29.81
N ARG A 358 47.50 17.02 29.26
CA ARG A 358 46.26 16.85 30.03
C ARG A 358 46.16 15.47 30.67
N LEU A 359 46.59 14.40 30.00
CA LEU A 359 46.65 13.04 30.54
C LEU A 359 47.63 12.97 31.73
N LYS A 360 48.81 13.59 31.63
CA LYS A 360 49.77 13.71 32.73
C LYS A 360 49.18 14.45 33.93
N ASN A 361 48.50 15.57 33.69
CA ASN A 361 47.81 16.31 34.76
C ASN A 361 46.64 15.51 35.37
N ALA A 362 45.91 14.74 34.58
CA ALA A 362 44.82 13.89 35.05
C ALA A 362 45.31 12.74 35.94
N HIS A 363 46.44 12.08 35.61
CA HIS A 363 47.04 11.09 36.51
C HIS A 363 47.53 11.70 37.84
N VAL A 364 48.05 12.94 37.84
CA VAL A 364 48.37 13.65 39.09
C VAL A 364 47.12 13.95 39.91
N MET A 365 45.98 14.23 39.28
CA MET A 365 44.69 14.36 39.96
C MET A 365 44.18 13.01 40.49
N GLU A 366 44.26 11.95 39.69
CA GLU A 366 43.88 10.58 40.08
C GLU A 366 44.63 10.14 41.34
N GLN A 367 45.95 10.32 41.36
CA GLN A 367 46.79 9.99 42.51
C GLN A 367 46.40 10.78 43.76
N ARG A 368 46.10 12.08 43.64
CA ARG A 368 45.62 12.91 44.77
C ARG A 368 44.27 12.45 45.30
N LEU A 369 43.34 12.07 44.42
CA LEU A 369 42.04 11.52 44.81
C LEU A 369 42.20 10.16 45.53
N ILE A 370 43.05 9.28 45.00
CA ILE A 370 43.42 8.00 45.62
C ILE A 370 44.04 8.21 47.01
N ASP A 371 44.95 9.18 47.16
CA ASP A 371 45.61 9.43 48.44
C ASP A 371 44.67 10.09 49.47
N MET A 372 43.71 10.93 49.04
CA MET A 372 42.63 11.39 49.92
C MET A 372 41.74 10.24 50.42
N LEU A 373 41.41 9.25 49.57
CA LEU A 373 40.67 8.05 49.98
C LEU A 373 41.47 7.20 50.99
N LYS A 374 42.80 7.10 50.84
CA LYS A 374 43.67 6.38 51.79
C LYS A 374 43.71 7.01 53.18
N MET A 375 43.65 8.34 53.27
CA MET A 375 43.80 9.08 54.54
C MET A 375 42.57 8.98 55.47
N LYS A 376 41.40 8.56 54.97
CA LYS A 376 40.20 8.21 55.77
C LYS A 376 39.70 9.29 56.76
N THR A 377 39.83 10.57 56.42
CA THR A 377 39.35 11.70 57.25
C THR A 377 38.25 12.48 56.56
N GLY A 378 36.98 12.11 56.78
CA GLY A 378 35.80 12.79 56.23
C GLY A 378 34.49 12.12 56.61
N LYS A 379 33.35 12.70 56.22
CA LYS A 379 32.03 12.03 56.30
C LYS A 379 31.86 11.06 55.13
N VAL A 380 30.91 10.13 55.26
CA VAL A 380 30.57 9.18 54.18
C VAL A 380 30.11 9.88 52.89
N SER A 381 29.43 11.04 53.01
CA SER A 381 29.08 11.91 51.88
C SER A 381 30.31 12.35 51.06
N ASP A 382 31.38 12.68 51.78
CA ASP A 382 32.57 13.30 51.21
C ASP A 382 33.41 12.23 50.51
N LEU A 383 33.48 11.03 51.10
CA LEU A 383 34.07 9.83 50.51
C LEU A 383 33.40 9.47 49.17
N LEU A 384 32.06 9.38 49.15
CA LEU A 384 31.29 9.08 47.94
C LEU A 384 31.48 10.15 46.84
N GLN A 385 31.68 11.41 47.21
CA GLN A 385 31.99 12.48 46.25
C GLN A 385 33.40 12.35 45.67
N VAL A 386 34.40 11.98 46.47
CA VAL A 386 35.78 11.70 45.99
C VAL A 386 35.81 10.45 45.10
N GLU A 387 35.07 9.39 45.45
CA GLU A 387 34.91 8.19 44.61
C GLU A 387 34.26 8.52 43.25
N LYS A 388 33.24 9.37 43.24
CA LYS A 388 32.58 9.84 42.01
C LYS A 388 33.54 10.61 41.10
N GLU A 389 34.29 11.56 41.64
CA GLU A 389 35.27 12.31 40.84
C GLU A 389 36.47 11.44 40.42
N LEU A 390 36.88 10.46 41.22
CA LEU A 390 37.89 9.47 40.81
C LEU A 390 37.40 8.62 39.63
N GLY A 391 36.13 8.20 39.63
CA GLY A 391 35.50 7.55 38.48
C GLY A 391 35.54 8.43 37.23
N ARG A 392 35.13 9.70 37.36
CA ARG A 392 35.11 10.68 36.27
C ARG A 392 36.52 10.95 35.70
N VAL A 393 37.52 11.12 36.56
CA VAL A 393 38.92 11.34 36.15
C VAL A 393 39.50 10.11 35.45
N ARG A 394 39.14 8.89 35.87
CA ARG A 394 39.53 7.65 35.18
C ARG A 394 38.90 7.51 33.80
N GLU A 395 37.63 7.91 33.66
CA GLU A 395 36.96 7.94 32.36
C GLU A 395 37.64 8.93 31.40
N ASP A 396 38.01 10.12 31.87
CA ASP A 396 38.77 11.11 31.10
C ASP A 396 40.18 10.58 30.71
N ILE A 397 40.86 9.89 31.63
CA ILE A 397 42.18 9.27 31.41
C ILE A 397 42.13 8.24 30.29
N GLU A 398 41.20 7.27 30.34
CA GLU A 398 41.12 6.21 29.34
C GLU A 398 40.66 6.74 27.97
N LYS A 399 39.84 7.80 27.91
CA LYS A 399 39.55 8.52 26.66
C LYS A 399 40.79 9.13 26.04
N MET A 400 41.50 10.01 26.78
CA MET A 400 42.70 10.69 26.27
C MET A 400 43.81 9.72 25.87
N LYS A 401 43.97 8.62 26.60
CA LYS A 401 44.88 7.51 26.30
C LYS A 401 44.46 6.73 25.05
N GLY A 402 43.15 6.60 24.80
CA GLY A 402 42.58 6.09 23.55
C GLY A 402 42.89 7.02 22.36
N ASP A 403 42.68 8.32 22.51
CA ASP A 403 42.94 9.33 21.47
C ASP A 403 44.42 9.36 21.05
N LEU A 404 45.34 9.38 22.02
CA LEU A 404 46.80 9.31 21.76
C LEU A 404 47.18 8.03 21.01
N LYS A 405 46.67 6.87 21.46
CA LYS A 405 46.90 5.57 20.82
C LYS A 405 46.34 5.53 19.40
N TYR A 406 45.19 6.16 19.16
CA TYR A 406 44.63 6.31 17.81
C TYR A 406 45.55 7.15 16.93
N TRP A 407 45.93 8.36 17.36
CA TRP A 407 46.83 9.24 16.59
C TRP A 407 48.19 8.59 16.31
N ASP A 408 48.81 7.91 17.29
CA ASP A 408 50.05 7.16 17.05
C ASP A 408 49.90 6.12 15.94
N SER A 409 48.79 5.38 15.92
CA SER A 409 48.51 4.38 14.88
C SER A 409 48.26 4.96 13.47
N GLN A 410 47.91 6.25 13.38
CA GLN A 410 47.66 6.98 12.13
C GLN A 410 48.88 7.82 11.67
N VAL A 411 49.78 8.16 12.58
CA VAL A 411 51.06 8.82 12.29
C VAL A 411 52.14 7.79 11.93
N GLN A 412 52.11 6.59 12.51
CA GLN A 412 53.06 5.52 12.19
C GLN A 412 52.92 5.00 10.75
N PHE A 413 51.71 4.99 10.19
CA PHE A 413 51.44 4.51 8.85
C PHE A 413 50.49 5.43 8.10
N ALA A 414 50.92 5.92 6.95
CA ALA A 414 50.01 6.49 5.98
C ALA A 414 49.06 5.39 5.46
N THR A 415 47.78 5.73 5.31
CA THR A 415 46.75 4.80 4.82
C THR A 415 46.33 5.17 3.40
N VAL A 416 46.47 4.22 2.47
CA VAL A 416 46.10 4.37 1.07
C VAL A 416 44.94 3.43 0.74
N THR A 417 43.77 3.99 0.45
CA THR A 417 42.62 3.27 -0.08
C THR A 417 42.69 3.30 -1.61
N VAL A 418 42.86 2.14 -2.23
CA VAL A 418 42.88 1.97 -3.68
C VAL A 418 41.58 1.28 -4.12
N SER A 419 40.66 2.03 -4.69
CA SER A 419 39.49 1.49 -5.38
C SER A 419 39.88 1.05 -6.79
N LEU A 420 39.65 -0.21 -7.11
CA LEU A 420 39.97 -0.83 -8.38
C LEU A 420 38.69 -1.22 -9.11
N ALA A 421 38.60 -0.91 -10.40
CA ALA A 421 37.53 -1.33 -11.28
C ALA A 421 38.14 -1.92 -12.56
N GLU A 422 37.74 -3.12 -12.97
CA GLU A 422 38.13 -3.60 -14.30
C GLU A 422 37.46 -2.79 -15.41
N LYS A 423 38.16 -2.62 -16.52
CA LYS A 423 37.65 -1.89 -17.68
C LYS A 423 36.33 -2.47 -18.18
N ASP A 424 35.47 -1.66 -18.78
CA ASP A 424 34.23 -2.08 -19.45
C ASP A 424 33.19 -2.73 -18.50
N MET A 425 33.26 -2.41 -17.20
CA MET A 425 32.30 -2.88 -16.18
C MET A 425 30.83 -2.56 -16.47
N GLU A 426 30.55 -1.52 -17.27
CA GLU A 426 29.19 -1.16 -17.68
C GLU A 426 28.63 -2.01 -18.82
N GLU A 427 29.45 -2.83 -19.50
CA GLU A 427 28.96 -3.71 -20.56
C GLU A 427 28.21 -4.95 -19.99
N PRO A 428 26.99 -5.23 -20.48
CA PRO A 428 26.30 -6.48 -20.15
C PRO A 428 26.87 -7.65 -20.95
N ALA A 429 27.23 -8.75 -20.28
CA ALA A 429 27.67 -9.97 -20.96
C ALA A 429 26.52 -10.70 -21.68
N ALA A 430 25.30 -10.51 -21.20
CA ALA A 430 24.08 -11.06 -21.78
C ALA A 430 22.86 -10.18 -21.50
N PHE A 431 21.83 -10.33 -22.30
CA PHE A 431 20.50 -9.79 -22.02
C PHE A 431 19.51 -10.91 -21.70
N LEU A 432 18.87 -10.82 -20.55
CA LEU A 432 17.81 -11.72 -20.13
C LEU A 432 16.45 -11.13 -20.51
N LEU A 433 15.72 -11.77 -21.41
CA LEU A 433 14.32 -11.45 -21.69
C LEU A 433 13.45 -12.15 -20.64
N LYS A 434 12.79 -11.37 -19.77
CA LYS A 434 11.71 -11.85 -18.91
C LYS A 434 10.38 -11.56 -19.59
N GLU A 435 9.58 -12.60 -19.78
CA GLU A 435 8.25 -12.51 -20.37
C GLU A 435 7.21 -12.77 -19.28
N ARG A 436 6.23 -11.87 -19.16
CA ARG A 436 5.08 -12.02 -18.25
C ARG A 436 3.80 -12.02 -19.06
N ALA A 437 2.94 -12.99 -18.82
CA ALA A 437 1.63 -13.11 -19.43
C ALA A 437 0.55 -13.06 -18.35
N GLN A 438 -0.49 -12.26 -18.59
CA GLN A 438 -1.70 -12.23 -17.78
C GLN A 438 -2.89 -12.64 -18.67
N LEU A 439 -3.69 -13.60 -18.18
CA LEU A 439 -4.77 -14.22 -18.94
C LEU A 439 -6.04 -14.35 -18.07
N SER A 440 -7.06 -13.55 -18.38
CA SER A 440 -8.39 -13.68 -17.79
C SER A 440 -9.28 -14.57 -18.67
N LEU A 441 -9.91 -15.58 -18.08
CA LEU A 441 -10.82 -16.51 -18.73
C LEU A 441 -12.20 -16.53 -18.06
N TYR A 442 -13.25 -16.69 -18.87
CA TYR A 442 -14.57 -17.14 -18.44
C TYR A 442 -14.80 -18.60 -18.82
N ALA A 443 -15.27 -19.41 -17.87
CA ALA A 443 -15.59 -20.82 -18.06
C ALA A 443 -16.95 -21.17 -17.45
N PRO A 444 -17.65 -22.21 -17.95
CA PRO A 444 -18.91 -22.66 -17.34
C PRO A 444 -18.65 -23.45 -16.05
N ASP A 445 -17.61 -24.30 -16.04
CA ASP A 445 -17.14 -25.07 -14.89
C ASP A 445 -15.69 -24.68 -14.54
N VAL A 446 -15.57 -23.79 -13.56
CA VAL A 446 -14.28 -23.29 -13.06
C VAL A 446 -13.49 -24.38 -12.32
N GLU A 447 -14.16 -25.33 -11.69
CA GLU A 447 -13.49 -26.41 -10.93
C GLU A 447 -12.89 -27.45 -11.87
N LYS A 448 -13.59 -27.81 -12.95
CA LYS A 448 -13.00 -28.62 -14.02
C LYS A 448 -11.80 -27.92 -14.65
N ILE A 449 -11.95 -26.67 -15.10
CA ILE A 449 -10.85 -25.95 -15.77
C ILE A 449 -9.64 -25.73 -14.85
N TYR A 450 -9.85 -25.49 -13.56
CA TYR A 450 -8.77 -25.46 -12.57
C TYR A 450 -7.97 -26.77 -12.52
N ASN A 451 -8.65 -27.92 -12.57
CA ASN A 451 -7.99 -29.23 -12.61
C ASN A 451 -7.34 -29.52 -13.97
N ASP A 452 -7.97 -29.14 -15.09
CA ASP A 452 -7.41 -29.29 -16.45
C ASP A 452 -6.13 -28.44 -16.62
N ILE A 453 -6.08 -27.21 -16.09
CA ILE A 453 -4.87 -26.37 -16.05
C ILE A 453 -3.83 -26.98 -15.11
N LYS A 454 -4.24 -27.51 -13.95
CA LYS A 454 -3.32 -28.15 -12.99
C LYS A 454 -2.65 -29.40 -13.58
N ALA A 455 -3.34 -30.12 -14.48
CA ALA A 455 -2.80 -31.26 -15.22
C ALA A 455 -1.75 -30.87 -16.29
N LEU A 456 -1.56 -29.58 -16.59
CA LEU A 456 -0.46 -29.11 -17.46
C LEU A 456 0.91 -29.06 -16.74
N ALA A 457 0.96 -29.30 -15.44
CA ALA A 457 2.20 -29.28 -14.67
C ALA A 457 3.24 -30.31 -15.19
N SER A 458 4.48 -29.87 -15.37
CA SER A 458 5.57 -30.69 -15.91
C SER A 458 6.93 -30.21 -15.37
N PRO A 459 8.05 -30.90 -15.62
CA PRO A 459 9.38 -30.40 -15.27
C PRO A 459 9.67 -28.98 -15.82
N LYS A 460 9.03 -28.62 -16.94
CA LYS A 460 9.11 -27.33 -17.63
C LYS A 460 7.96 -26.36 -17.32
N VAL A 461 6.85 -26.85 -16.75
CA VAL A 461 5.65 -26.05 -16.40
C VAL A 461 5.44 -26.14 -14.89
N GLN A 462 6.00 -25.18 -14.18
CA GLN A 462 6.08 -25.20 -12.72
C GLN A 462 5.02 -24.27 -12.13
N ILE A 463 3.94 -24.84 -11.60
CA ILE A 463 2.86 -24.09 -10.95
C ILE A 463 3.38 -23.54 -9.61
N THR A 464 3.41 -22.21 -9.47
CA THR A 464 3.89 -21.50 -8.28
C THR A 464 2.75 -21.12 -7.32
N ASN A 465 1.55 -20.87 -7.84
CA ASN A 465 0.34 -20.68 -7.05
C ASN A 465 -0.85 -21.36 -7.75
N ALA A 466 -1.76 -21.93 -6.98
CA ALA A 466 -3.02 -22.51 -7.47
C ALA A 466 -4.06 -22.44 -6.35
N GLN A 467 -5.08 -21.59 -6.55
CA GLN A 467 -6.15 -21.33 -5.59
C GLN A 467 -7.51 -21.45 -6.30
N LEU A 468 -8.44 -22.14 -5.66
CA LEU A 468 -9.84 -22.27 -6.07
C LEU A 468 -10.70 -21.65 -4.96
N ASN A 469 -11.19 -20.44 -5.20
CA ASN A 469 -11.99 -19.69 -4.26
C ASN A 469 -13.47 -20.01 -4.45
N ARG A 470 -14.19 -20.26 -3.35
CA ARG A 470 -15.66 -20.36 -3.31
C ARG A 470 -16.18 -19.35 -2.31
N ASP A 471 -17.04 -18.42 -2.74
CA ASP A 471 -17.63 -17.43 -1.83
C ASP A 471 -18.95 -17.92 -1.22
N TYR A 472 -19.39 -17.25 -0.15
CA TYR A 472 -20.65 -17.55 0.54
C TYR A 472 -21.91 -17.32 -0.31
N SER A 473 -21.79 -16.67 -1.49
CA SER A 473 -22.86 -16.54 -2.48
C SER A 473 -22.84 -17.64 -3.56
N GLY A 474 -21.99 -18.65 -3.40
CA GLY A 474 -21.89 -19.80 -4.31
C GLY A 474 -21.05 -19.53 -5.57
N ARG A 475 -20.38 -18.38 -5.66
CA ARG A 475 -19.48 -18.09 -6.80
C ARG A 475 -18.23 -18.91 -6.65
N VAL A 476 -17.75 -19.45 -7.78
CA VAL A 476 -16.45 -20.10 -7.88
C VAL A 476 -15.57 -19.26 -8.81
N SER A 477 -14.33 -19.02 -8.39
CA SER A 477 -13.26 -18.44 -9.21
C SER A 477 -11.95 -19.15 -8.92
N ALA A 478 -11.03 -19.20 -9.88
CA ALA A 478 -9.70 -19.75 -9.69
C ALA A 478 -8.63 -18.75 -10.08
N THR A 479 -7.50 -18.78 -9.38
CA THR A 479 -6.30 -17.98 -9.67
C THR A 479 -5.08 -18.88 -9.63
N MET A 480 -4.30 -18.87 -10.70
CA MET A 480 -3.14 -19.74 -10.87
C MET A 480 -1.95 -18.96 -11.43
N SER A 481 -0.76 -19.23 -10.91
CA SER A 481 0.51 -18.67 -11.38
C SER A 481 1.43 -19.82 -11.75
N MET A 482 2.12 -19.73 -12.89
CA MET A 482 3.07 -20.75 -13.32
C MET A 482 4.27 -20.17 -14.05
N LEU A 483 5.43 -20.82 -13.88
CA LEU A 483 6.67 -20.54 -14.60
C LEU A 483 6.86 -21.60 -15.70
N ILE A 484 6.81 -21.17 -16.95
CA ILE A 484 6.88 -22.03 -18.14
C ILE A 484 8.25 -21.86 -18.81
N ALA A 485 8.87 -22.96 -19.27
CA ALA A 485 10.08 -22.90 -20.08
C ALA A 485 9.80 -22.17 -21.43
N PRO A 486 10.70 -21.29 -21.91
CA PRO A 486 10.42 -20.40 -23.04
C PRO A 486 10.22 -21.13 -24.38
N GLU A 487 10.58 -22.40 -24.49
CA GLU A 487 10.28 -23.24 -25.67
C GLU A 487 8.88 -23.90 -25.64
N GLU A 488 8.16 -23.84 -24.52
CA GLU A 488 6.81 -24.40 -24.35
C GLU A 488 5.74 -23.36 -24.00
N SER A 489 6.13 -22.09 -23.80
CA SER A 489 5.23 -20.98 -23.43
C SER A 489 4.05 -20.82 -24.38
N ASP A 490 4.29 -20.66 -25.69
CA ASP A 490 3.24 -20.47 -26.69
C ASP A 490 2.26 -21.66 -26.74
N ALA A 491 2.78 -22.88 -26.61
CA ALA A 491 1.97 -24.11 -26.62
C ALA A 491 1.11 -24.25 -25.36
N VAL A 492 1.64 -23.89 -24.18
CA VAL A 492 0.91 -23.93 -22.91
C VAL A 492 -0.13 -22.80 -22.86
N ILE A 493 0.25 -21.57 -23.21
CA ILE A 493 -0.65 -20.41 -23.30
C ILE A 493 -1.78 -20.71 -24.31
N GLY A 494 -1.47 -21.33 -25.45
CA GLY A 494 -2.47 -21.76 -26.43
C GLY A 494 -3.48 -22.77 -25.87
N ARG A 495 -3.03 -23.80 -25.13
CA ARG A 495 -3.93 -24.76 -24.45
C ARG A 495 -4.80 -24.07 -23.41
N VAL A 496 -4.22 -23.22 -22.57
CA VAL A 496 -4.96 -22.51 -21.51
C VAL A 496 -6.01 -21.56 -22.10
N LYS A 497 -5.70 -20.84 -23.19
CA LYS A 497 -6.68 -20.06 -23.96
C LYS A 497 -7.80 -20.91 -24.58
N GLY A 498 -7.59 -22.20 -24.81
CA GLY A 498 -8.59 -23.13 -25.31
C GLY A 498 -9.57 -23.68 -24.26
N PHE A 499 -9.31 -23.47 -22.97
CA PHE A 499 -10.16 -23.99 -21.88
C PHE A 499 -11.38 -23.11 -21.55
N GLY A 500 -11.45 -21.88 -22.04
CA GLY A 500 -12.54 -20.95 -21.75
C GLY A 500 -12.50 -19.73 -22.67
N ARG A 501 -13.51 -18.87 -22.58
CA ARG A 501 -13.54 -17.60 -23.34
C ARG A 501 -12.51 -16.63 -22.77
N VAL A 502 -11.61 -16.12 -23.60
CA VAL A 502 -10.63 -15.09 -23.19
C VAL A 502 -11.34 -13.75 -22.99
N GLU A 503 -11.29 -13.22 -21.76
CA GLU A 503 -11.69 -11.83 -21.46
C GLU A 503 -10.56 -10.87 -21.85
N ASN A 504 -9.33 -11.17 -21.40
CA ASN A 504 -8.16 -10.34 -21.61
C ASN A 504 -6.91 -11.23 -21.69
N PHE A 505 -6.00 -10.90 -22.62
CA PHE A 505 -4.65 -11.45 -22.65
C PHE A 505 -3.66 -10.31 -22.87
N GLN A 506 -2.71 -10.17 -21.96
CA GLN A 506 -1.64 -9.18 -22.04
C GLN A 506 -0.30 -9.89 -21.86
N MET A 507 0.68 -9.55 -22.71
CA MET A 507 2.04 -10.08 -22.65
C MET A 507 3.03 -8.91 -22.58
N GLN A 508 3.87 -8.90 -21.56
CA GLN A 508 4.88 -7.88 -21.31
C GLN A 508 6.28 -8.52 -21.37
N THR A 509 7.16 -7.96 -22.19
CA THR A 509 8.53 -8.45 -22.37
C THR A 509 9.52 -7.41 -21.85
N GLN A 510 10.31 -7.78 -20.85
CA GLN A 510 11.31 -6.92 -20.21
C GLN A 510 12.72 -7.43 -20.53
N ARG A 511 13.52 -6.63 -21.26
CA ARG A 511 14.95 -6.91 -21.51
C ARG A 511 15.76 -6.39 -20.31
N ILE A 512 16.46 -7.30 -19.62
CA ILE A 512 17.27 -7.00 -18.43
C ILE A 512 18.75 -7.28 -18.72
N ALA A 513 19.63 -6.35 -18.40
CA ALA A 513 21.08 -6.52 -18.50
C ALA A 513 21.61 -7.55 -17.46
N GLN A 514 22.50 -8.45 -17.88
CA GLN A 514 23.24 -9.34 -16.97
C GLN A 514 24.68 -8.83 -16.82
N GLY A 515 24.89 -8.07 -15.74
CA GLY A 515 26.09 -7.26 -15.53
C GLY A 515 25.97 -5.91 -16.24
N GLY A 516 26.70 -4.91 -15.76
CA GLY A 516 26.67 -3.57 -16.32
C GLY A 516 25.29 -2.89 -16.34
N SER A 517 25.21 -1.82 -17.13
CA SER A 517 24.01 -0.99 -17.35
C SER A 517 23.93 -0.38 -18.75
N GLY A 518 24.99 -0.54 -19.56
CA GLY A 518 25.08 0.00 -20.92
C GLY A 518 24.35 -0.84 -21.97
N ILE A 519 24.43 -0.36 -23.21
CA ILE A 519 23.93 -1.06 -24.40
C ILE A 519 25.12 -1.75 -25.06
N SER A 520 25.07 -3.07 -25.22
CA SER A 520 26.05 -3.83 -26.01
C SER A 520 25.34 -4.54 -27.16
N GLU A 521 25.90 -4.39 -28.37
CA GLU A 521 25.41 -5.05 -29.59
C GLU A 521 25.76 -6.55 -29.60
N ASN A 522 26.87 -6.93 -28.96
CA ASN A 522 27.42 -8.29 -28.94
C ASN A 522 26.84 -9.18 -27.82
N ALA A 523 26.09 -8.60 -26.88
CA ALA A 523 25.57 -9.29 -25.71
C ALA A 523 24.49 -10.33 -26.07
N LYS A 524 24.79 -11.61 -25.80
CA LYS A 524 23.90 -12.73 -26.15
C LYS A 524 22.55 -12.60 -25.44
N THR A 525 21.47 -12.67 -26.22
CA THR A 525 20.11 -12.59 -25.68
C THR A 525 19.57 -13.98 -25.33
N LYS A 526 19.13 -14.16 -24.08
CA LYS A 526 18.59 -15.41 -23.53
C LYS A 526 17.19 -15.15 -22.97
N ARG A 527 16.22 -16.02 -23.26
CA ARG A 527 14.90 -15.98 -22.60
C ARG A 527 14.97 -16.64 -21.22
N ASP A 528 14.33 -16.02 -20.24
CA ASP A 528 14.04 -16.59 -18.93
C ASP A 528 12.80 -17.51 -19.02
N LYS A 529 12.37 -18.11 -17.89
CA LYS A 529 11.03 -18.70 -17.79
C LYS A 529 9.96 -17.61 -17.95
N VAL A 530 8.88 -17.96 -18.64
CA VAL A 530 7.70 -17.10 -18.82
C VAL A 530 6.81 -17.23 -17.59
N GLU A 531 6.46 -16.10 -16.98
CA GLU A 531 5.54 -16.04 -15.84
C GLU A 531 4.11 -15.86 -16.34
N LEU A 532 3.30 -16.92 -16.32
CA LEU A 532 1.89 -16.88 -16.72
C LEU A 532 0.99 -16.83 -15.48
N ASN A 533 0.26 -15.73 -15.34
CA ASN A 533 -0.77 -15.51 -14.33
C ASN A 533 -2.16 -15.66 -14.98
N ILE A 534 -2.99 -16.56 -14.44
CA ILE A 534 -4.29 -16.95 -14.97
C ILE A 534 -5.37 -16.65 -13.92
N SER A 535 -6.44 -15.98 -14.32
CA SER A 535 -7.70 -15.94 -13.58
C SER A 535 -8.80 -16.64 -14.36
N VAL A 536 -9.62 -17.44 -13.68
CA VAL A 536 -10.77 -18.13 -14.26
C VAL A 536 -12.02 -17.78 -13.45
N SER A 537 -12.98 -17.15 -14.11
CA SER A 537 -14.25 -16.72 -13.54
C SER A 537 -15.41 -17.47 -14.21
N ARG A 538 -16.60 -17.49 -13.59
CA ARG A 538 -17.77 -18.11 -14.22
C ARG A 538 -18.38 -17.20 -15.30
N GLU A 539 -18.79 -17.75 -16.44
CA GLU A 539 -19.57 -17.06 -17.50
C GLU A 539 -20.75 -16.21 -17.00
N GLU A 540 -21.37 -16.59 -15.87
CA GLU A 540 -22.47 -15.82 -15.26
C GLU A 540 -22.04 -14.41 -14.77
N GLN A 541 -20.77 -14.27 -14.38
CA GLN A 541 -20.16 -13.04 -13.84
C GLN A 541 -19.68 -12.10 -14.95
N GLU A 542 -19.62 -12.58 -16.19
CA GLU A 542 -19.17 -11.85 -17.36
C GLU A 542 -20.07 -10.64 -17.63
N GLN A 543 -19.45 -9.48 -17.86
CA GLN A 543 -20.16 -8.23 -18.13
C GLN A 543 -20.55 -8.15 -19.61
N ALA A 544 -21.77 -7.68 -19.91
CA ALA A 544 -22.20 -7.48 -21.28
C ALA A 544 -21.50 -6.29 -21.94
N LEU A 545 -20.93 -6.51 -23.12
CA LEU A 545 -20.33 -5.46 -23.95
C LEU A 545 -21.39 -4.49 -24.48
N GLN A 546 -22.60 -5.01 -24.71
CA GLN A 546 -23.75 -4.24 -25.17
C GLN A 546 -25.00 -4.65 -24.38
N GLN A 547 -25.73 -3.67 -23.86
CA GLN A 547 -27.03 -3.84 -23.23
C GLN A 547 -28.10 -3.25 -24.15
N THR A 548 -29.14 -4.02 -24.41
CA THR A 548 -30.25 -3.62 -25.27
C THR A 548 -31.56 -3.77 -24.50
N SER A 549 -32.44 -2.79 -24.58
CA SER A 549 -33.79 -2.87 -24.04
C SER A 549 -34.79 -2.48 -25.11
N LEU A 550 -35.86 -3.27 -25.28
CA LEU A 550 -36.87 -3.03 -26.30
C LEU A 550 -38.23 -3.58 -25.88
N ARG A 551 -39.30 -3.02 -26.45
CA ARG A 551 -40.67 -3.51 -26.28
C ARG A 551 -41.16 -4.16 -27.56
N ILE A 552 -41.96 -5.22 -27.47
CA ILE A 552 -42.64 -5.84 -28.63
C ILE A 552 -44.14 -5.86 -28.35
N ARG A 553 -44.92 -5.14 -29.16
CA ARG A 553 -46.38 -5.21 -29.13
C ARG A 553 -46.87 -6.37 -29.99
N THR A 554 -47.69 -7.23 -29.41
CA THR A 554 -48.26 -8.44 -30.03
C THR A 554 -49.76 -8.57 -29.74
N SER A 555 -50.46 -9.45 -30.46
CA SER A 555 -51.82 -9.90 -30.13
C SER A 555 -51.86 -11.04 -29.12
N SER A 556 -50.79 -11.85 -29.03
CA SER A 556 -50.65 -13.01 -28.14
C SER A 556 -49.27 -12.99 -27.49
N VAL A 557 -49.20 -12.95 -26.16
CA VAL A 557 -47.92 -12.76 -25.45
C VAL A 557 -47.26 -14.08 -25.09
N ASP A 558 -48.01 -15.10 -24.66
CA ASP A 558 -47.44 -16.40 -24.30
C ASP A 558 -46.81 -17.12 -25.51
N GLU A 559 -47.51 -17.17 -26.65
CA GLU A 559 -46.98 -17.79 -27.88
C GLU A 559 -45.75 -17.06 -28.39
N LYS A 560 -45.77 -15.73 -28.47
CA LYS A 560 -44.60 -14.94 -28.92
C LYS A 560 -43.46 -14.92 -27.91
N ALA A 561 -43.73 -15.08 -26.62
CA ALA A 561 -42.68 -15.33 -25.63
C ALA A 561 -42.06 -16.72 -25.77
N LYS A 562 -42.81 -17.74 -26.21
CA LYS A 562 -42.27 -19.08 -26.53
C LYS A 562 -41.43 -19.06 -27.80
N GLU A 563 -41.93 -18.46 -28.88
CA GLU A 563 -41.17 -18.24 -30.12
C GLU A 563 -39.87 -17.46 -29.87
N LEU A 564 -39.92 -16.42 -29.02
CA LEU A 564 -38.74 -15.63 -28.65
C LEU A 564 -37.63 -16.45 -27.99
N ARG A 565 -37.97 -17.40 -27.11
CA ARG A 565 -36.97 -18.30 -26.48
C ARG A 565 -36.34 -19.22 -27.53
N ALA A 566 -37.15 -19.84 -28.39
CA ALA A 566 -36.66 -20.69 -29.47
C ALA A 566 -35.79 -19.95 -30.49
N LEU A 567 -36.11 -18.69 -30.81
CA LEU A 567 -35.28 -17.82 -31.65
C LEU A 567 -33.96 -17.45 -30.96
N ALA A 568 -33.98 -17.16 -29.65
CA ALA A 568 -32.76 -16.89 -28.89
C ALA A 568 -31.82 -18.12 -28.89
N GLU A 569 -32.34 -19.30 -28.56
CA GLU A 569 -31.61 -20.56 -28.55
C GLU A 569 -31.04 -20.90 -29.94
N LYS A 570 -31.83 -20.72 -31.01
CA LYS A 570 -31.38 -20.90 -32.40
C LYS A 570 -30.23 -19.96 -32.80
N GLN A 571 -30.12 -18.78 -32.18
CA GLN A 571 -29.02 -17.85 -32.37
C GLN A 571 -27.86 -18.05 -31.36
N GLY A 572 -27.81 -19.19 -30.66
CA GLY A 572 -26.77 -19.46 -29.64
C GLY A 572 -26.90 -18.61 -28.37
N GLY A 573 -28.06 -17.99 -28.17
CA GLY A 573 -28.41 -17.23 -26.97
C GLY A 573 -28.96 -18.12 -25.87
N ARG A 574 -28.85 -17.65 -24.62
CA ARG A 574 -29.42 -18.29 -23.42
C ARG A 574 -30.39 -17.34 -22.72
N VAL A 575 -31.53 -17.85 -22.29
CA VAL A 575 -32.51 -17.09 -21.48
C VAL A 575 -32.00 -17.04 -20.04
N ARG A 576 -31.70 -15.84 -19.51
CA ARG A 576 -31.26 -15.68 -18.11
C ARG A 576 -32.43 -15.66 -17.14
N ASN A 577 -33.55 -15.06 -17.55
CA ASN A 577 -34.80 -15.01 -16.79
C ASN A 577 -35.98 -14.78 -17.76
N SER A 578 -37.17 -15.24 -17.37
CA SER A 578 -38.41 -14.88 -18.05
C SER A 578 -39.56 -14.84 -17.04
N THR A 579 -40.25 -13.70 -16.95
CA THR A 579 -41.48 -13.55 -16.18
C THR A 579 -42.66 -13.36 -17.12
N PHE A 580 -43.83 -13.90 -16.75
CA PHE A 580 -45.10 -13.70 -17.44
C PHE A 580 -46.13 -13.26 -16.39
N ASN A 581 -46.93 -12.24 -16.71
CA ASN A 581 -48.05 -11.78 -15.90
C ASN A 581 -49.27 -11.53 -16.79
N ARG A 582 -50.47 -11.74 -16.23
CA ARG A 582 -51.74 -11.40 -16.86
C ARG A 582 -52.55 -10.58 -15.85
N ASP A 583 -52.81 -9.32 -16.18
CA ASP A 583 -53.58 -8.41 -15.34
C ASP A 583 -55.08 -8.79 -15.36
N PRO A 584 -55.86 -8.48 -14.30
CA PRO A 584 -57.32 -8.71 -14.28
C PRO A 584 -58.07 -8.05 -15.45
N ASP A 585 -57.55 -6.93 -15.97
CA ASP A 585 -58.07 -6.21 -17.14
C ASP A 585 -57.77 -6.91 -18.49
N GLY A 586 -57.34 -8.18 -18.48
CA GLY A 586 -57.05 -8.96 -19.68
C GLY A 586 -55.77 -8.55 -20.43
N ARG A 587 -54.90 -7.75 -19.81
CA ARG A 587 -53.59 -7.36 -20.36
C ARG A 587 -52.58 -8.46 -20.08
N GLU A 588 -51.73 -8.76 -21.06
CA GLU A 588 -50.64 -9.72 -20.90
C GLU A 588 -49.30 -9.02 -21.03
N LEU A 589 -48.33 -9.43 -20.21
CA LEU A 589 -46.99 -8.87 -20.22
C LEU A 589 -45.96 -9.95 -19.88
N ALA A 590 -44.98 -10.13 -20.75
CA ALA A 590 -43.83 -11.00 -20.53
C ALA A 590 -42.54 -10.18 -20.60
N ASN A 591 -41.68 -10.33 -19.59
CA ASN A 591 -40.32 -9.82 -19.63
C ASN A 591 -39.38 -11.00 -19.87
N VAL A 592 -38.48 -10.87 -20.84
CA VAL A 592 -37.53 -11.93 -21.24
C VAL A 592 -36.14 -11.32 -21.29
N TRP A 593 -35.23 -11.84 -20.47
CA TRP A 593 -33.83 -11.42 -20.43
C TRP A 593 -32.98 -12.47 -21.13
N LEU A 594 -32.39 -12.10 -22.26
CA LEU A 594 -31.55 -12.95 -23.09
C LEU A 594 -30.08 -12.53 -22.97
N ARG A 595 -29.16 -13.49 -23.05
CA ARG A 595 -27.73 -13.25 -23.29
C ARG A 595 -27.30 -13.94 -24.58
N VAL A 596 -26.79 -13.20 -25.55
CA VAL A 596 -26.48 -13.69 -26.91
C VAL A 596 -25.09 -13.21 -27.34
N PRO A 597 -24.26 -14.05 -28.01
CA PRO A 597 -22.97 -13.60 -28.54
C PRO A 597 -23.11 -12.47 -29.57
N MET A 598 -22.23 -11.47 -29.53
CA MET A 598 -22.23 -10.30 -30.42
C MET A 598 -22.26 -10.67 -31.91
N LYS A 599 -21.53 -11.71 -32.32
CA LYS A 599 -21.57 -12.27 -33.68
C LYS A 599 -23.00 -12.62 -34.17
N ASN A 600 -23.87 -13.05 -33.27
CA ASN A 600 -25.23 -13.49 -33.58
C ASN A 600 -26.30 -12.44 -33.18
N TYR A 601 -25.92 -11.37 -32.48
CA TYR A 601 -26.82 -10.30 -32.04
C TYR A 601 -27.59 -9.65 -33.20
N PHE A 602 -26.95 -9.39 -34.33
CA PHE A 602 -27.62 -8.79 -35.50
C PHE A 602 -28.70 -9.72 -36.07
N SER A 603 -28.38 -11.01 -36.22
CA SER A 603 -29.31 -12.06 -36.68
C SER A 603 -30.51 -12.22 -35.72
N LEU A 604 -30.28 -12.12 -34.40
CA LEU A 604 -31.35 -12.08 -33.41
C LEU A 604 -32.25 -10.86 -33.65
N MET A 605 -31.67 -9.64 -33.67
CA MET A 605 -32.44 -8.40 -33.83
C MET A 605 -33.27 -8.37 -35.11
N GLN A 606 -32.74 -8.90 -36.22
CA GLN A 606 -33.50 -9.06 -37.46
C GLN A 606 -34.71 -10.00 -37.29
N SER A 607 -34.56 -11.10 -36.54
CA SER A 607 -35.65 -12.06 -36.26
C SER A 607 -36.70 -11.56 -35.24
N LEU A 608 -36.38 -10.56 -34.41
CA LEU A 608 -37.37 -9.95 -33.51
C LEU A 608 -38.49 -9.21 -34.26
N ASN A 609 -38.21 -8.70 -35.45
CA ASN A 609 -39.17 -7.95 -36.26
C ASN A 609 -40.37 -8.79 -36.74
N SER A 610 -40.25 -10.13 -36.78
CA SER A 610 -41.37 -11.02 -37.11
C SER A 610 -42.26 -11.40 -35.90
N LEU A 611 -41.88 -11.03 -34.67
CA LEU A 611 -42.65 -11.36 -33.46
C LEU A 611 -43.76 -10.33 -33.14
N GLY A 612 -43.67 -9.11 -33.68
CA GLY A 612 -44.60 -8.03 -33.42
C GLY A 612 -44.00 -6.65 -33.70
N LYS A 613 -44.73 -5.59 -33.36
CA LYS A 613 -44.22 -4.22 -33.55
C LYS A 613 -43.20 -3.88 -32.46
N VAL A 614 -41.93 -3.76 -32.85
CA VAL A 614 -40.84 -3.31 -31.97
C VAL A 614 -40.99 -1.82 -31.67
N GLU A 615 -40.85 -1.43 -30.41
CA GLU A 615 -40.99 -0.06 -29.92
C GLU A 615 -39.98 0.25 -28.81
N ASN A 616 -39.55 1.52 -28.70
CA ASN A 616 -38.64 2.01 -27.65
C ASN A 616 -37.35 1.18 -27.51
N ALA A 617 -36.73 0.80 -28.64
CA ALA A 617 -35.44 0.14 -28.64
C ALA A 617 -34.33 1.13 -28.21
N SER A 618 -33.69 0.84 -27.08
CA SER A 618 -32.55 1.58 -26.54
C SER A 618 -31.34 0.63 -26.46
N VAL A 619 -30.21 1.07 -26.99
CA VAL A 619 -28.95 0.31 -27.03
C VAL A 619 -27.87 1.12 -26.31
N GLN A 620 -27.21 0.51 -25.34
CA GLN A 620 -26.07 1.06 -24.63
C GLN A 620 -24.88 0.12 -24.81
N ARG A 621 -23.78 0.63 -25.39
CA ARG A 621 -22.52 -0.11 -25.57
C ARG A 621 -21.47 0.40 -24.58
N GLN A 622 -20.58 -0.48 -24.14
CA GLN A 622 -19.33 -0.12 -23.48
C GLN A 622 -18.15 -0.40 -24.41
N ASP A 623 -17.69 0.62 -25.12
CA ASP A 623 -16.44 0.54 -25.87
C ASP A 623 -15.27 0.51 -24.87
N ARG A 624 -14.33 -0.45 -25.02
CA ARG A 624 -13.18 -0.65 -24.12
C ARG A 624 -11.88 -0.52 -24.91
N THR A 625 -11.20 0.61 -24.78
CA THR A 625 -10.08 1.03 -25.64
C THR A 625 -8.78 0.22 -25.52
N ASP A 626 -8.54 -0.45 -24.39
CA ASP A 626 -7.18 -0.84 -23.98
C ASP A 626 -6.96 -2.36 -23.76
N ALA A 627 -7.86 -3.20 -24.28
CA ALA A 627 -7.80 -4.65 -24.10
C ALA A 627 -7.94 -5.42 -25.42
N GLN A 628 -7.13 -6.47 -25.61
CA GLN A 628 -7.18 -7.35 -26.78
C GLN A 628 -8.31 -8.39 -26.62
N ILE A 629 -9.55 -7.91 -26.57
CA ILE A 629 -10.76 -8.72 -26.38
C ILE A 629 -11.20 -9.33 -27.72
N ASP A 630 -11.64 -10.59 -27.72
CA ASP A 630 -12.45 -11.14 -28.81
C ASP A 630 -13.88 -10.57 -28.74
N GLU A 631 -14.09 -9.38 -29.30
CA GLU A 631 -15.40 -8.70 -29.33
C GLU A 631 -16.49 -9.55 -29.99
N ALA A 632 -16.14 -10.41 -30.97
CA ALA A 632 -17.13 -11.16 -31.73
C ALA A 632 -17.85 -12.22 -30.87
N SER A 633 -17.16 -12.80 -29.89
CA SER A 633 -17.76 -13.75 -28.93
C SER A 633 -18.36 -13.10 -27.69
N ALA A 634 -18.20 -11.78 -27.49
CA ALA A 634 -18.65 -11.10 -26.27
C ALA A 634 -20.18 -11.19 -26.08
N PRO A 635 -20.68 -11.25 -24.84
CA PRO A 635 -22.12 -11.24 -24.59
C PRO A 635 -22.76 -9.87 -24.82
N ALA A 636 -23.88 -9.87 -25.53
CA ALA A 636 -24.89 -8.83 -25.48
C ALA A 636 -26.06 -9.30 -24.59
N ASP A 637 -26.43 -8.49 -23.59
CA ASP A 637 -27.64 -8.73 -22.78
C ASP A 637 -28.82 -7.96 -23.41
N VAL A 638 -29.91 -8.66 -23.72
CA VAL A 638 -31.11 -8.11 -24.38
C VAL A 638 -32.33 -8.31 -23.50
N SER A 639 -32.90 -7.22 -23.02
CA SER A 639 -34.12 -7.15 -22.20
C SER A 639 -35.32 -6.84 -23.09
N ILE A 640 -36.25 -7.79 -23.19
CA ILE A 640 -37.40 -7.71 -24.11
C ILE A 640 -38.69 -7.73 -23.30
N GLN A 641 -39.49 -6.68 -23.44
CA GLN A 641 -40.82 -6.58 -22.81
C GLN A 641 -41.89 -6.77 -23.89
N VAL A 642 -42.41 -8.00 -23.97
CA VAL A 642 -43.51 -8.39 -24.86
C VAL A 642 -44.84 -8.06 -24.17
N TYR A 643 -45.76 -7.36 -24.85
CA TYR A 643 -47.02 -6.95 -24.25
C TYR A 643 -48.20 -6.95 -25.23
N SER A 644 -49.41 -7.22 -24.73
CA SER A 644 -50.63 -7.19 -25.54
C SER A 644 -51.20 -5.78 -25.68
N GLN A 645 -51.97 -5.54 -26.76
CA GLN A 645 -52.90 -4.42 -26.75
C GLN A 645 -53.98 -4.69 -25.70
N GLY A 646 -54.02 -3.87 -24.65
CA GLY A 646 -55.07 -3.97 -23.65
C GLY A 646 -56.43 -3.74 -24.29
N ASN A 647 -57.35 -4.68 -24.07
CA ASN A 647 -58.66 -4.66 -24.71
C ASN A 647 -59.43 -3.39 -24.29
N ILE A 648 -60.09 -2.71 -25.23
CA ILE A 648 -60.93 -1.53 -24.92
C ILE A 648 -62.31 -2.00 -24.47
N ILE A 649 -62.33 -2.87 -23.46
CA ILE A 649 -63.51 -3.08 -22.64
C ILE A 649 -63.51 -1.92 -21.65
N SER A 650 -64.37 -0.94 -21.91
CA SER A 650 -64.79 0.02 -20.89
C SER A 650 -65.14 -0.74 -19.61
N HIS A 651 -64.58 -0.33 -18.47
CA HIS A 651 -65.00 -0.85 -17.17
C HIS A 651 -66.53 -0.80 -17.11
N GLU A 652 -67.20 -1.81 -16.55
CA GLU A 652 -68.67 -1.92 -16.59
C GLU A 652 -69.36 -0.72 -15.93
N THR A 653 -69.62 0.35 -16.68
CA THR A 653 -70.40 1.53 -16.25
C THR A 653 -71.90 1.24 -16.29
N GLY A 654 -72.29 0.01 -15.93
CA GLY A 654 -73.66 -0.37 -15.68
C GLY A 654 -74.08 0.02 -14.26
N LEU A 655 -75.35 0.37 -14.08
CA LEU A 655 -75.92 0.77 -12.78
C LEU A 655 -75.67 -0.25 -11.66
N LEU A 656 -75.51 -1.54 -11.99
CA LEU A 656 -75.17 -2.60 -11.04
C LEU A 656 -73.78 -2.45 -10.40
N ALA A 657 -72.80 -1.92 -11.14
CA ALA A 657 -71.45 -1.71 -10.61
C ALA A 657 -71.43 -0.54 -9.60
N THR A 658 -72.12 0.56 -9.91
CA THR A 658 -72.36 1.66 -8.96
C THR A 658 -73.16 1.18 -7.76
N LEU A 659 -74.21 0.38 -7.95
CA LEU A 659 -75.02 -0.19 -6.85
C LEU A 659 -74.18 -1.09 -5.92
N ARG A 660 -73.33 -1.96 -6.47
CA ARG A 660 -72.38 -2.76 -5.67
C ARG A 660 -71.39 -1.88 -4.92
N ARG A 661 -70.90 -0.80 -5.52
CA ARG A 661 -69.92 0.10 -4.91
C ARG A 661 -70.54 0.92 -3.77
N THR A 662 -71.76 1.43 -3.93
CA THR A 662 -72.49 2.13 -2.86
C THR A 662 -72.94 1.18 -1.74
N LEU A 663 -73.35 -0.05 -2.06
CA LEU A 663 -73.63 -1.10 -1.06
C LEU A 663 -72.37 -1.51 -0.28
N ALA A 664 -71.23 -1.64 -0.94
CA ALA A 664 -69.96 -1.93 -0.26
C ALA A 664 -69.50 -0.75 0.63
N GLN A 665 -69.67 0.49 0.17
CA GLN A 665 -69.35 1.68 0.97
C GLN A 665 -70.33 1.88 2.14
N SER A 666 -71.62 1.62 1.98
CA SER A 666 -72.58 1.70 3.09
C SER A 666 -72.37 0.58 4.11
N ALA A 667 -72.11 -0.66 3.68
CA ALA A 667 -71.72 -1.75 4.57
C ALA A 667 -70.40 -1.45 5.33
N GLY A 668 -69.42 -0.85 4.64
CA GLY A 668 -68.18 -0.38 5.26
C GLY A 668 -68.42 0.74 6.30
N ALA A 669 -69.27 1.71 5.99
CA ALA A 669 -69.66 2.78 6.93
C ALA A 669 -70.45 2.25 8.14
N ILE A 670 -71.32 1.25 7.95
CA ILE A 670 -72.07 0.58 9.02
C ILE A 670 -71.13 -0.24 9.92
N MET A 671 -70.16 -0.97 9.35
CA MET A 671 -69.13 -1.63 10.16
C MET A 671 -68.26 -0.62 10.92
N TRP A 672 -67.92 0.52 10.31
CA TRP A 672 -67.16 1.56 10.97
C TRP A 672 -67.94 2.21 12.13
N SER A 673 -69.23 2.52 11.93
CA SER A 673 -70.07 3.09 13.01
C SER A 673 -70.32 2.09 14.14
N LEU A 674 -70.60 0.81 13.83
CA LEU A 674 -70.66 -0.26 14.83
C LEU A 674 -69.36 -0.38 15.64
N ARG A 675 -68.20 -0.29 14.98
CA ARG A 675 -66.89 -0.31 15.65
C ARG A 675 -66.70 0.90 16.58
N MET A 676 -67.11 2.09 16.16
CA MET A 676 -67.05 3.31 16.98
C MET A 676 -68.02 3.25 18.17
N ILE A 677 -69.22 2.68 18.00
CA ILE A 677 -70.19 2.43 19.08
C ILE A 677 -69.61 1.42 20.09
N GLY A 678 -69.00 0.33 19.62
CA GLY A 678 -68.34 -0.65 20.48
C GLY A 678 -67.21 -0.03 21.33
N VAL A 679 -66.40 0.84 20.73
CA VAL A 679 -65.36 1.61 21.46
C VAL A 679 -65.97 2.57 22.48
N ALA A 680 -67.06 3.28 22.14
CA ALA A 680 -67.75 4.18 23.07
C ALA A 680 -68.33 3.43 24.28
N ILE A 681 -68.96 2.27 24.06
CA ILE A 681 -69.46 1.40 25.14
C ILE A 681 -68.31 0.91 26.02
N ALA A 682 -67.21 0.43 25.42
CA ALA A 682 -66.04 -0.02 26.17
C ALA A 682 -65.38 1.08 27.02
N PHE A 683 -65.46 2.34 26.57
CA PHE A 683 -64.90 3.49 27.32
C PHE A 683 -65.85 4.00 28.41
N LEU A 684 -67.17 3.92 28.22
CA LEU A 684 -68.16 4.42 29.18
C LEU A 684 -68.55 3.40 30.26
N ALA A 685 -68.53 2.10 29.96
CA ALA A 685 -68.93 1.05 30.91
C ALA A 685 -68.13 1.07 32.24
N PRO A 686 -66.79 1.27 32.26
CA PRO A 686 -66.04 1.39 33.51
C PRO A 686 -66.48 2.57 34.38
N TRP A 687 -66.80 3.71 33.77
CA TRP A 687 -67.29 4.90 34.49
C TRP A 687 -68.71 4.71 35.02
N ALA A 688 -69.59 4.05 34.26
CA ALA A 688 -70.92 3.69 34.73
C ALA A 688 -70.86 2.73 35.94
N ILE A 689 -69.99 1.71 35.89
CA ILE A 689 -69.76 0.78 37.01
C ILE A 689 -69.18 1.52 38.22
N ALA A 690 -68.21 2.43 38.02
CA ALA A 690 -67.64 3.23 39.09
C ALA A 690 -68.67 4.16 39.76
N LEU A 691 -69.57 4.79 38.99
CA LEU A 691 -70.67 5.59 39.53
C LEU A 691 -71.70 4.74 40.29
N ILE A 692 -72.05 3.56 39.79
CA ILE A 692 -72.93 2.62 40.51
C ILE A 692 -72.28 2.19 41.83
N ALA A 693 -70.99 1.88 41.83
CA ALA A 693 -70.22 1.55 43.05
C ALA A 693 -70.19 2.73 44.03
N LEU A 694 -69.97 3.97 43.56
CA LEU A 694 -69.98 5.18 44.39
C LEU A 694 -71.37 5.42 45.02
N ILE A 695 -72.46 5.24 44.26
CA ILE A 695 -73.84 5.33 44.74
C ILE A 695 -74.16 4.22 45.76
N TRP A 696 -73.62 3.01 45.57
CA TRP A 696 -73.77 1.92 46.52
C TRP A 696 -73.00 2.16 47.82
N ILE A 697 -71.74 2.60 47.74
CA ILE A 697 -70.88 2.93 48.89
C ILE A 697 -71.47 4.11 49.68
N THR A 698 -71.91 5.18 49.02
CA THR A 698 -72.55 6.32 49.71
C THR A 698 -73.86 5.92 50.39
N ARG A 699 -74.71 5.11 49.73
CA ARG A 699 -75.89 4.52 50.40
C ARG A 699 -75.53 3.61 51.57
N HIS A 700 -74.40 2.89 51.52
CA HIS A 700 -73.96 2.03 52.60
C HIS A 700 -73.46 2.84 53.80
N ILE A 701 -72.66 3.89 53.59
CA ILE A 701 -72.14 4.78 54.64
C ILE A 701 -73.29 5.55 55.32
N ILE A 702 -74.27 6.04 54.55
CA ILE A 702 -75.48 6.70 55.09
C ILE A 702 -76.34 5.73 55.93
N ARG A 703 -76.21 4.40 55.73
CA ARG A 703 -76.88 3.37 56.53
C ARG A 703 -76.09 2.88 57.75
N THR A 704 -74.83 3.25 57.91
CA THR A 704 -73.99 2.84 59.05
C THR A 704 -73.66 3.99 60.01
N ASN A 705 -74.29 5.15 59.83
CA ASN A 705 -74.06 6.35 60.64
C ASN A 705 -75.39 6.96 61.14
N ARG A 706 -76.37 6.09 61.45
CA ARG A 706 -77.71 6.41 61.94
C ARG A 706 -78.28 5.25 62.76
#